data_AF-A0A7U9RQ54-F1
#
_entry.id   AF-A0A7U9RQ54-F1
#
_cell.length_a   1.000
_cell.length_b   1.000
_cell.length_c   1.000
_cell.angle_alpha   90.00
_cell.angle_beta   90.00
_cell.angle_gamma   90.00
#
_symmetry.space_group_name_H-M   'P 1'
#
loop_
_entity.id
_entity.type
_entity.pdbx_description
1 polymer ?
#
loop_
_entity_poly.entity_id
_entity_poly.type
_entity_poly.pdbx_seq_one_letter_code
_entity_poly.pdbx_strand_id
1 'polypeptide(L)'
;MANIIDGLRKARRHEIIELISLIETYTLSKKTLVSIHKLKTLIQKLLHKNGTVTGMQEEYESIQDKLILLNDSMLQNRFKKNLQREVRATGKFRSGSNDDQLSVFILDSVSSLYGRKQYALMSPAEIADELKLKCQKRNPKNIKRLPSIWFWCTIILLLCILPLSFYFYKIGIDILFSVTIIILLEIGTWIFFRRMLALEKLAQVVALSGISYGTSFSVQSDELSVCRWSSIEIDKFERGLRALHTLMAHIQELIAGTKRLSQLNEQSEQLRQSNLQSLKQLRSTPVENAMEQKELNHKIQRYLTENARLEDENKQRLETILTAECQIQYNKNLQEGLQKLLSQTICDLWQTRYSSFQFHSEFFKHLVDNFEWFSFEIIERRLLELEQAANPESIGKFRNGHYIFEFAIERQSCALIYDAGRNLKILTIQRNSLPKDVGLLEQQLNETLTEYGLLQKSEVSQKQEHHSKSGHNTVGNLIQEMAVQIKQGRKTIGILNKQVDTLALEKKTIELERKSLLLEKEDLAKKLEQLRAQIHQEGNQNSQELKAKEEQLTQKIADLETRLSEKTAEIKALQTNYNHTYQKALLELEQQKNQTKHFKETIDKNKQEMERLQEEYSSLQQSNDDLTNQLNLNNSTLKIINDTLAKQKKENSEQKNTYEKLKSTSDSMRNTIASQNKRMLDIEASKHQLEDENKTIQNSLQTAQKYILEQENQIEQLSQSLVSKQAQLDNAKIFENADIRLELEKAFSDAQTEIDIISPWIANFINEPLLI
;
A
#
# COMPACT_ATOMS: atom_id res chain seq x y z
N MET A 1 -16.20 12.72 17.19
CA MET A 1 -16.21 11.56 16.26
C MET A 1 -15.55 12.02 14.98
N ALA A 2 -14.59 11.25 14.47
CA ALA A 2 -14.05 11.46 13.12
C ALA A 2 -14.49 10.32 12.21
N ASN A 3 -14.73 10.60 10.93
CA ASN A 3 -15.08 9.56 9.96
C ASN A 3 -13.81 9.02 9.26
N ILE A 4 -13.97 8.01 8.41
CA ILE A 4 -12.84 7.37 7.71
C ILE A 4 -12.20 8.34 6.70
N ILE A 5 -12.95 9.28 6.12
CA ILE A 5 -12.41 10.31 5.23
C ILE A 5 -11.57 11.33 6.01
N ASP A 6 -11.92 11.66 7.25
CA ASP A 6 -11.13 12.58 8.09
C ASP A 6 -9.76 11.99 8.49
N GLY A 7 -9.69 10.68 8.74
CA GLY A 7 -8.41 9.97 8.89
C GLY A 7 -7.57 10.03 7.61
N LEU A 8 -8.19 9.89 6.44
CA LEU A 8 -7.52 9.99 5.14
C LEU A 8 -7.13 11.44 4.77
N ARG A 9 -7.81 12.46 5.29
CA ARG A 9 -7.41 13.87 5.17
C ARG A 9 -6.13 14.18 5.96
N LYS A 10 -5.83 13.42 7.02
CA LYS A 10 -4.57 13.48 7.78
C LYS A 10 -3.44 12.62 7.19
N ALA A 11 -3.71 11.77 6.20
CA ALA A 11 -2.69 10.89 5.60
C ALA A 11 -1.67 11.67 4.76
N ARG A 12 -0.42 11.18 4.70
CA ARG A 12 0.63 11.85 3.93
C ARG A 12 0.33 11.69 2.44
N ARG A 13 0.48 12.76 1.66
CA ARG A 13 0.20 12.80 0.22
C ARG A 13 0.77 11.59 -0.56
N HIS A 14 1.97 11.14 -0.22
CA HIS A 14 2.60 9.96 -0.84
C HIS A 14 1.84 8.64 -0.56
N GLU A 15 1.37 8.42 0.67
CA GLU A 15 0.59 7.24 1.07
C GLU A 15 -0.77 7.20 0.36
N ILE A 16 -1.40 8.38 0.20
CA ILE A 16 -2.62 8.54 -0.57
C ILE A 16 -2.37 8.22 -2.05
N ILE A 17 -1.28 8.71 -2.64
CA ILE A 17 -0.89 8.40 -4.03
C ILE A 17 -0.62 6.91 -4.22
N GLU A 18 0.10 6.25 -3.31
CA GLU A 18 0.36 4.81 -3.35
C GLU A 18 -0.96 4.03 -3.34
N LEU A 19 -1.86 4.35 -2.40
CA LEU A 19 -3.14 3.68 -2.24
C LEU A 19 -4.09 3.90 -3.44
N ILE A 20 -4.16 5.11 -4.01
CA ILE A 20 -4.91 5.35 -5.26
C ILE A 20 -4.29 4.52 -6.40
N SER A 21 -2.96 4.47 -6.51
CA SER A 21 -2.25 3.73 -7.56
C SER A 21 -2.52 2.21 -7.46
N LEU A 22 -2.57 1.67 -6.24
CA LEU A 22 -2.98 0.29 -5.97
C LEU A 22 -4.44 0.04 -6.37
N ILE A 23 -5.36 0.96 -6.01
CA ILE A 23 -6.79 0.87 -6.30
C ILE A 23 -7.07 0.95 -7.81
N GLU A 24 -6.47 1.90 -8.53
CA GLU A 24 -6.71 2.08 -9.96
C GLU A 24 -6.03 1.01 -10.82
N THR A 25 -4.87 0.49 -10.41
CA THR A 25 -4.12 -0.47 -11.23
C THR A 25 -4.61 -1.91 -11.05
N TYR A 26 -4.72 -2.39 -9.82
CA TYR A 26 -5.08 -3.80 -9.59
C TYR A 26 -6.59 -3.99 -9.69
N THR A 27 -7.05 -4.23 -10.93
CA THR A 27 -8.44 -4.54 -11.29
C THR A 27 -8.49 -5.74 -12.23
N LEU A 28 -9.59 -6.50 -12.22
CA LEU A 28 -9.76 -7.68 -13.08
C LEU A 28 -9.65 -7.31 -14.57
N SER A 29 -10.24 -6.18 -14.97
CA SER A 29 -10.23 -5.69 -16.36
C SER A 29 -8.86 -5.19 -16.84
N LYS A 30 -8.04 -4.58 -15.98
CA LYS A 30 -6.63 -4.30 -16.33
C LYS A 30 -5.82 -5.58 -16.42
N LYS A 31 -6.06 -6.55 -15.53
CA LYS A 31 -5.39 -7.85 -15.57
C LYS A 31 -5.68 -8.61 -16.87
N THR A 32 -6.92 -8.64 -17.36
CA THR A 32 -7.21 -9.22 -18.69
C THR A 32 -6.57 -8.42 -19.80
N LEU A 33 -6.65 -7.08 -19.78
CA LEU A 33 -6.04 -6.22 -20.80
C LEU A 33 -4.53 -6.43 -20.91
N VAL A 34 -3.80 -6.50 -19.79
CA VAL A 34 -2.36 -6.79 -19.75
C VAL A 34 -2.06 -8.22 -20.22
N SER A 35 -2.88 -9.21 -19.86
CA SER A 35 -2.72 -10.58 -20.39
C SER A 35 -2.95 -10.65 -21.91
N ILE A 36 -3.93 -9.92 -22.44
CA ILE A 36 -4.20 -9.82 -23.89
C ILE A 36 -3.04 -9.11 -24.60
N HIS A 37 -2.48 -8.04 -24.02
CA HIS A 37 -1.29 -7.40 -24.56
C HIS A 37 -0.08 -8.34 -24.56
N LYS A 38 0.14 -9.11 -23.48
CA LYS A 38 1.20 -10.14 -23.43
C LYS A 38 1.03 -11.21 -24.50
N LEU A 39 -0.19 -11.70 -24.72
CA LEU A 39 -0.48 -12.66 -25.79
C LEU A 39 -0.26 -12.04 -27.18
N LYS A 40 -0.71 -10.80 -27.41
CA LYS A 40 -0.46 -10.04 -28.64
C LYS A 40 1.03 -9.86 -28.90
N THR A 41 1.83 -9.48 -27.91
CA THR A 41 3.28 -9.32 -28.08
C THR A 41 3.99 -10.66 -28.30
N LEU A 42 3.50 -11.76 -27.70
CA LEU A 42 4.00 -13.11 -27.97
C LEU A 42 3.72 -13.52 -29.43
N ILE A 43 2.49 -13.30 -29.92
CA ILE A 43 2.14 -13.50 -31.34
C ILE A 43 2.98 -12.61 -32.26
N GLN A 44 3.22 -11.34 -31.89
CA GLN A 44 4.09 -10.44 -32.65
C GLN A 44 5.54 -10.93 -32.70
N LYS A 45 6.08 -11.49 -31.61
CA LYS A 45 7.42 -12.10 -31.60
C LYS A 45 7.51 -13.34 -32.50
N LEU A 46 6.50 -14.21 -32.48
CA LEU A 46 6.40 -15.34 -33.42
C LEU A 46 6.34 -14.85 -34.89
N LEU A 47 5.68 -13.72 -35.13
CA LEU A 47 5.61 -13.03 -36.43
C LEU A 47 6.80 -12.07 -36.69
N HIS A 48 7.91 -12.20 -35.95
CA HIS A 48 9.15 -11.43 -36.12
C HIS A 48 8.97 -9.89 -36.07
N LYS A 49 8.00 -9.40 -35.29
CA LYS A 49 7.73 -7.97 -35.09
C LYS A 49 8.07 -7.53 -33.67
N ASN A 50 8.82 -6.43 -33.57
CA ASN A 50 9.13 -5.81 -32.28
C ASN A 50 7.86 -5.28 -31.62
N GLY A 51 7.74 -5.53 -30.32
CA GLY A 51 6.66 -5.04 -29.47
C GLY A 51 7.11 -5.01 -28.01
N THR A 52 6.80 -3.92 -27.32
CA THR A 52 6.98 -3.79 -25.87
C THR A 52 5.93 -4.62 -25.13
N VAL A 53 6.21 -4.97 -23.89
CA VAL A 53 5.29 -5.71 -23.01
C VAL A 53 4.97 -4.83 -21.83
N THR A 54 3.77 -4.24 -21.78
CA THR A 54 3.34 -3.45 -20.63
C THR A 54 3.07 -4.34 -19.42
N GLY A 55 3.72 -4.03 -18.30
CA GLY A 55 3.55 -4.70 -17.01
C GLY A 55 2.47 -4.09 -16.13
N MET A 56 1.87 -4.89 -15.24
CA MET A 56 1.01 -4.39 -14.13
C MET A 56 1.78 -3.50 -13.13
N GLN A 57 3.12 -3.48 -13.19
CA GLN A 57 4.00 -2.65 -12.37
C GLN A 57 4.29 -1.32 -13.09
N GLU A 58 4.57 -1.35 -14.39
CA GLU A 58 4.69 -0.15 -15.23
C GLU A 58 3.35 0.63 -15.32
N GLU A 59 2.20 -0.06 -15.39
CA GLU A 59 0.89 0.60 -15.27
C GLU A 59 0.69 1.28 -13.91
N TYR A 60 1.29 0.73 -12.84
CA TYR A 60 1.21 1.26 -11.48
C TYR A 60 2.09 2.51 -11.35
N GLU A 61 3.35 2.44 -11.82
CA GLU A 61 4.28 3.58 -11.87
C GLU A 61 3.72 4.71 -12.75
N SER A 62 3.23 4.40 -13.94
CA SER A 62 2.62 5.38 -14.84
C SER A 62 1.32 6.01 -14.30
N ILE A 63 0.68 5.41 -13.29
CA ILE A 63 -0.43 6.04 -12.55
C ILE A 63 0.10 6.89 -11.39
N GLN A 64 1.10 6.40 -10.65
CA GLN A 64 1.77 7.14 -9.59
C GLN A 64 2.34 8.48 -10.10
N ASP A 65 3.04 8.50 -11.24
CA ASP A 65 3.55 9.73 -11.88
C ASP A 65 2.43 10.73 -12.20
N LYS A 66 1.32 10.24 -12.78
CA LYS A 66 0.15 11.07 -13.12
C LYS A 66 -0.59 11.62 -11.90
N LEU A 67 -0.42 11.01 -10.73
CA LEU A 67 -1.02 11.44 -9.45
C LEU A 67 -0.11 12.41 -8.69
N ILE A 68 1.21 12.25 -8.79
CA ILE A 68 2.21 13.19 -8.23
C ILE A 68 2.00 14.61 -8.77
N LEU A 69 1.61 14.74 -10.04
CA LEU A 69 1.37 16.01 -10.73
C LEU A 69 0.03 16.71 -10.39
N LEU A 70 -0.88 16.08 -9.62
CA LEU A 70 -2.16 16.70 -9.25
C LEU A 70 -2.02 17.66 -8.07
N ASN A 71 -2.95 18.62 -7.94
CA ASN A 71 -3.13 19.34 -6.68
C ASN A 71 -3.96 18.50 -5.68
N ASP A 72 -3.89 18.82 -4.39
CA ASP A 72 -4.47 17.96 -3.35
C ASP A 72 -6.00 17.88 -3.41
N SER A 73 -6.69 18.94 -3.88
CA SER A 73 -8.15 18.92 -4.04
C SER A 73 -8.60 18.02 -5.20
N MET A 74 -7.88 18.00 -6.32
CA MET A 74 -8.12 17.03 -7.40
C MET A 74 -7.76 15.59 -6.97
N LEU A 75 -6.67 15.42 -6.22
CA LEU A 75 -6.23 14.13 -5.68
C LEU A 75 -7.31 13.52 -4.76
N GLN A 76 -7.79 14.29 -3.77
CA GLN A 76 -8.84 13.86 -2.85
C GLN A 76 -10.17 13.60 -3.56
N ASN A 77 -10.56 14.43 -4.54
CA ASN A 77 -11.78 14.21 -5.34
C ASN A 77 -11.70 12.92 -6.17
N ARG A 78 -10.54 12.65 -6.80
CA ARG A 78 -10.26 11.40 -7.52
C ARG A 78 -10.29 10.19 -6.58
N PHE A 79 -9.69 10.32 -5.40
CA PHE A 79 -9.72 9.27 -4.38
C PHE A 79 -11.14 8.95 -3.91
N LYS A 80 -11.94 9.97 -3.55
CA LYS A 80 -13.35 9.81 -3.16
C LYS A 80 -14.18 9.11 -4.25
N LYS A 81 -13.99 9.47 -5.53
CA LYS A 81 -14.62 8.78 -6.67
C LYS A 81 -14.23 7.30 -6.78
N ASN A 82 -12.96 6.97 -6.51
CA ASN A 82 -12.49 5.58 -6.48
C ASN A 82 -13.07 4.79 -5.28
N LEU A 83 -13.15 5.40 -4.09
CA LEU A 83 -13.82 4.80 -2.92
C LEU A 83 -15.31 4.52 -3.22
N GLN A 84 -16.03 5.50 -3.77
CA GLN A 84 -17.41 5.35 -4.22
C GLN A 84 -17.60 4.27 -5.31
N ARG A 85 -16.57 3.98 -6.11
CA ARG A 85 -16.57 2.90 -7.12
C ARG A 85 -16.37 1.53 -6.47
N GLU A 86 -15.42 1.39 -5.55
CA GLU A 86 -15.15 0.10 -4.89
C GLU A 86 -16.27 -0.25 -3.88
N VAL A 87 -16.87 0.71 -3.17
CA VAL A 87 -18.09 0.49 -2.36
C VAL A 87 -19.25 -0.05 -3.21
N ARG A 88 -19.45 0.46 -4.43
CA ARG A 88 -20.44 -0.11 -5.36
C ARG A 88 -20.08 -1.53 -5.81
N ALA A 89 -18.80 -1.87 -5.89
CA ALA A 89 -18.33 -3.22 -6.21
C ALA A 89 -18.50 -4.24 -5.06
N THR A 90 -18.77 -3.81 -3.81
CA THR A 90 -19.10 -4.72 -2.71
C THR A 90 -20.58 -5.16 -2.67
N GLY A 91 -21.43 -4.54 -3.52
CA GLY A 91 -22.88 -4.78 -3.60
C GLY A 91 -23.75 -3.65 -3.02
N LYS A 92 -23.17 -2.54 -2.58
CA LYS A 92 -23.92 -1.35 -2.12
C LYS A 92 -24.26 -0.44 -3.31
N PHE A 93 -25.50 -0.51 -3.79
CA PHE A 93 -25.95 0.30 -4.95
C PHE A 93 -25.87 1.81 -4.72
N ARG A 94 -26.09 2.28 -3.47
CA ARG A 94 -25.83 3.68 -3.06
C ARG A 94 -24.38 3.82 -2.61
N SER A 95 -23.64 4.78 -3.17
CA SER A 95 -22.21 5.00 -2.88
C SER A 95 -21.92 6.01 -1.76
N GLY A 96 -22.94 6.52 -1.06
CA GLY A 96 -22.85 7.65 -0.14
C GLY A 96 -22.78 8.99 -0.88
N SER A 97 -23.63 9.94 -0.49
CA SER A 97 -23.61 11.32 -1.03
C SER A 97 -22.52 12.17 -0.38
N ASN A 98 -22.28 11.95 0.92
CA ASN A 98 -21.31 12.67 1.75
C ASN A 98 -20.26 11.73 2.37
N ASP A 99 -19.37 12.30 3.18
CA ASP A 99 -18.18 11.60 3.70
C ASP A 99 -18.54 10.63 4.85
N ASP A 100 -19.59 10.93 5.64
CA ASP A 100 -20.09 10.02 6.69
C ASP A 100 -20.75 8.79 6.09
N GLN A 101 -21.71 8.95 5.16
CA GLN A 101 -22.35 7.80 4.49
C GLN A 101 -21.33 6.96 3.73
N LEU A 102 -20.34 7.59 3.08
CA LEU A 102 -19.25 6.87 2.44
C LEU A 102 -18.41 6.08 3.46
N SER A 103 -18.07 6.69 4.60
CA SER A 103 -17.35 6.01 5.70
C SER A 103 -18.13 4.82 6.25
N VAL A 104 -19.42 4.99 6.56
CA VAL A 104 -20.28 3.90 7.06
C VAL A 104 -20.40 2.76 6.04
N PHE A 105 -20.54 3.06 4.74
CA PHE A 105 -20.57 2.03 3.69
C PHE A 105 -19.21 1.36 3.44
N ILE A 106 -18.08 2.03 3.70
CA ILE A 106 -16.75 1.42 3.73
C ILE A 106 -16.67 0.44 4.91
N LEU A 107 -17.10 0.85 6.10
CA LEU A 107 -17.03 0.04 7.32
C LEU A 107 -17.94 -1.20 7.26
N ASP A 108 -19.21 -1.08 6.87
CA ASP A 108 -20.11 -2.24 6.66
C ASP A 108 -19.73 -3.10 5.44
N SER A 109 -18.93 -2.57 4.52
CA SER A 109 -18.26 -3.41 3.52
C SER A 109 -17.17 -4.23 4.19
N VAL A 110 -16.18 -3.59 4.82
CA VAL A 110 -14.98 -4.24 5.38
C VAL A 110 -15.33 -5.20 6.53
N SER A 111 -16.36 -4.91 7.34
CA SER A 111 -16.86 -5.82 8.39
C SER A 111 -17.20 -7.22 7.85
N SER A 112 -17.60 -7.32 6.57
CA SER A 112 -17.91 -8.59 5.93
C SER A 112 -16.69 -9.50 5.67
N LEU A 113 -15.46 -8.95 5.70
CA LEU A 113 -14.22 -9.74 5.69
C LEU A 113 -13.93 -10.46 7.01
N TYR A 114 -14.59 -10.05 8.09
CA TYR A 114 -14.31 -10.51 9.47
C TYR A 114 -15.56 -11.07 10.18
N GLY A 115 -16.68 -11.24 9.46
CA GLY A 115 -17.92 -11.81 9.96
C GLY A 115 -18.91 -10.76 10.48
N ARG A 116 -19.87 -10.36 9.63
CA ARG A 116 -20.87 -9.30 9.91
C ARG A 116 -21.59 -9.40 11.27
N LYS A 117 -21.82 -10.61 11.79
CA LYS A 117 -22.52 -10.81 13.07
C LYS A 117 -21.80 -10.17 14.27
N GLN A 118 -20.47 -10.00 14.23
CA GLN A 118 -19.71 -9.35 15.31
C GLN A 118 -19.96 -7.84 15.38
N TYR A 119 -20.05 -7.20 14.22
CA TYR A 119 -20.14 -5.74 14.06
C TYR A 119 -21.57 -5.20 13.97
N ALA A 120 -22.58 -6.09 13.96
CA ALA A 120 -23.97 -5.71 13.67
C ALA A 120 -24.59 -4.75 14.71
N LEU A 121 -24.04 -4.76 15.93
CA LEU A 121 -24.44 -3.97 17.09
C LEU A 121 -23.30 -3.07 17.62
N MET A 122 -22.35 -2.69 16.76
CA MET A 122 -21.31 -1.70 17.09
C MET A 122 -21.59 -0.39 16.37
N SER A 123 -21.19 0.75 16.96
CA SER A 123 -21.27 2.04 16.28
C SER A 123 -20.31 2.12 15.09
N PRO A 124 -20.55 3.00 14.11
CA PRO A 124 -19.56 3.24 13.05
C PRO A 124 -18.18 3.61 13.58
N ALA A 125 -18.09 4.31 14.72
CA ALA A 125 -16.82 4.71 15.30
C ALA A 125 -16.08 3.53 15.97
N GLU A 126 -16.81 2.67 16.70
CA GLU A 126 -16.27 1.43 17.26
C GLU A 126 -15.84 0.44 16.17
N ILE A 127 -16.64 0.31 15.10
CA ILE A 127 -16.29 -0.50 13.94
C ILE A 127 -15.01 0.05 13.28
N ALA A 128 -14.82 1.37 13.20
CA ALA A 128 -13.58 1.96 12.70
C ALA A 128 -12.38 1.66 13.62
N ASP A 129 -12.55 1.75 14.94
CA ASP A 129 -11.50 1.49 15.93
C ASP A 129 -11.11 0.01 16.04
N GLU A 130 -12.04 -0.94 15.86
CA GLU A 130 -11.69 -2.35 15.80
C GLU A 130 -11.16 -2.76 14.42
N LEU A 131 -11.77 -2.28 13.33
CA LEU A 131 -11.33 -2.64 11.97
C LEU A 131 -9.97 -2.04 11.63
N LYS A 132 -9.56 -0.87 12.14
CA LYS A 132 -8.19 -0.36 11.88
C LYS A 132 -7.13 -1.35 12.37
N LEU A 133 -7.28 -1.90 13.57
CA LEU A 133 -6.37 -2.89 14.16
C LEU A 133 -6.42 -4.23 13.40
N LYS A 134 -7.60 -4.68 12.97
CA LYS A 134 -7.77 -5.92 12.19
C LYS A 134 -7.28 -5.78 10.74
N CYS A 135 -7.30 -4.58 10.16
CA CYS A 135 -6.86 -4.30 8.79
C CYS A 135 -5.37 -3.97 8.68
N GLN A 136 -4.75 -3.32 9.67
CA GLN A 136 -3.30 -3.12 9.74
C GLN A 136 -2.51 -4.45 9.67
N LYS A 137 -3.08 -5.53 10.22
CA LYS A 137 -2.50 -6.89 10.16
C LYS A 137 -2.69 -7.59 8.80
N ARG A 138 -3.34 -6.96 7.82
CA ARG A 138 -3.74 -7.58 6.55
C ARG A 138 -2.71 -7.29 5.44
N ASN A 139 -2.15 -8.35 4.87
CA ASN A 139 -1.03 -8.24 3.92
C ASN A 139 -1.42 -7.51 2.61
N PRO A 140 -0.84 -6.34 2.28
CA PRO A 140 -1.21 -5.56 1.09
C PRO A 140 -0.89 -6.28 -0.22
N LYS A 141 -0.02 -7.30 -0.21
CA LYS A 141 0.27 -8.15 -1.38
C LYS A 141 -0.97 -8.93 -1.88
N ASN A 142 -2.03 -9.04 -1.07
CA ASN A 142 -3.32 -9.64 -1.46
C ASN A 142 -3.94 -8.93 -2.68
N ILE A 143 -3.93 -7.59 -2.71
CA ILE A 143 -4.47 -6.78 -3.82
C ILE A 143 -3.74 -7.09 -5.13
N LYS A 144 -2.41 -7.28 -5.07
CA LYS A 144 -1.59 -7.63 -6.25
C LYS A 144 -1.82 -9.09 -6.70
N ARG A 145 -2.15 -10.00 -5.77
CA ARG A 145 -2.37 -11.44 -6.04
C ARG A 145 -3.77 -11.75 -6.59
N LEU A 146 -4.84 -11.20 -6.00
CA LEU A 146 -6.24 -11.56 -6.31
C LEU A 146 -6.62 -11.52 -7.80
N PRO A 147 -6.28 -10.48 -8.59
CA PRO A 147 -6.58 -10.47 -10.03
C PRO A 147 -5.86 -11.60 -10.79
N SER A 148 -4.65 -11.97 -10.34
CA SER A 148 -3.89 -13.06 -10.95
C SER A 148 -4.43 -14.44 -10.56
N ILE A 149 -4.96 -14.61 -9.33
CA ILE A 149 -5.65 -15.83 -8.91
C ILE A 149 -6.92 -16.01 -9.75
N TRP A 150 -7.77 -14.98 -9.84
CA TRP A 150 -8.97 -15.01 -10.68
C TRP A 150 -8.64 -15.40 -12.14
N PHE A 151 -7.64 -14.77 -12.75
CA PHE A 151 -7.24 -15.05 -14.13
C PHE A 151 -6.77 -16.49 -14.35
N TRP A 152 -6.15 -17.13 -13.36
CA TRP A 152 -5.86 -18.56 -13.41
C TRP A 152 -7.10 -19.42 -13.20
N CYS A 153 -8.02 -19.03 -12.29
CA CYS A 153 -9.29 -19.72 -12.10
C CYS A 153 -10.14 -19.73 -13.38
N THR A 154 -10.21 -18.62 -14.13
CA THR A 154 -10.96 -18.56 -15.41
C THR A 154 -10.30 -19.41 -16.50
N ILE A 155 -8.97 -19.46 -16.57
CA ILE A 155 -8.25 -20.37 -17.47
C ILE A 155 -8.55 -21.84 -17.12
N ILE A 156 -8.49 -22.20 -15.84
CA ILE A 156 -8.79 -23.57 -15.38
C ILE A 156 -10.26 -23.92 -15.65
N LEU A 157 -11.19 -23.02 -15.38
CA LEU A 157 -12.62 -23.22 -15.62
C LEU A 157 -12.92 -23.43 -17.12
N LEU A 158 -12.31 -22.62 -17.99
CA LEU A 158 -12.40 -22.80 -19.45
C LEU A 158 -11.79 -24.12 -19.91
N LEU A 159 -10.61 -24.51 -19.39
CA LEU A 159 -9.98 -25.79 -19.70
C LEU A 159 -10.79 -26.99 -19.21
N CYS A 160 -11.46 -26.90 -18.06
CA CYS A 160 -12.33 -27.94 -17.54
C CYS A 160 -13.64 -28.07 -18.33
N ILE A 161 -14.18 -26.97 -18.88
CA ILE A 161 -15.46 -27.02 -19.61
C ILE A 161 -15.29 -27.37 -21.10
N LEU A 162 -14.12 -27.14 -21.71
CA LEU A 162 -13.80 -27.62 -23.08
C LEU A 162 -14.18 -29.11 -23.30
N PRO A 163 -13.70 -30.08 -22.50
CA PRO A 163 -14.08 -31.48 -22.66
C PRO A 163 -15.56 -31.76 -22.32
N LEU A 164 -16.18 -31.01 -21.38
CA LEU A 164 -17.62 -31.12 -21.13
C LEU A 164 -18.45 -30.67 -22.34
N SER A 165 -18.06 -29.59 -23.01
CA SER A 165 -18.77 -29.10 -24.20
C SER A 165 -18.70 -30.10 -25.37
N PHE A 166 -17.57 -30.79 -25.52
CA PHE A 166 -17.40 -31.88 -26.48
C PHE A 166 -18.24 -33.12 -26.09
N TYR A 167 -18.35 -33.42 -24.80
CA TYR A 167 -19.20 -34.49 -24.28
C TYR A 167 -20.70 -34.21 -24.47
N PHE A 168 -21.16 -32.98 -24.20
CA PHE A 168 -22.54 -32.55 -24.43
C PHE A 168 -22.91 -32.57 -25.92
N TYR A 169 -22.02 -32.08 -26.80
CA TYR A 169 -22.16 -32.21 -28.25
C TYR A 169 -22.34 -33.67 -28.69
N LYS A 170 -21.54 -34.61 -28.15
CA LYS A 170 -21.65 -36.05 -28.44
C LYS A 170 -22.97 -36.68 -27.95
N ILE A 171 -23.65 -36.05 -26.99
CA ILE A 171 -24.94 -36.53 -26.41
C ILE A 171 -26.15 -35.84 -27.06
N GLY A 172 -25.94 -34.88 -27.97
CA GLY A 172 -27.02 -34.13 -28.61
C GLY A 172 -27.61 -33.02 -27.73
N ILE A 173 -26.93 -32.64 -26.65
CA ILE A 173 -27.25 -31.45 -25.87
C ILE A 173 -26.66 -30.23 -26.59
N ASP A 174 -27.48 -29.19 -26.77
CA ASP A 174 -27.12 -27.99 -27.52
C ASP A 174 -25.85 -27.31 -26.96
N ILE A 175 -24.96 -26.92 -27.88
CA ILE A 175 -23.76 -26.14 -27.57
C ILE A 175 -24.16 -24.80 -26.92
N LEU A 176 -25.31 -24.20 -27.29
CA LEU A 176 -25.84 -22.99 -26.67
C LEU A 176 -26.12 -23.17 -25.17
N PHE A 177 -26.59 -24.34 -24.74
CA PHE A 177 -26.80 -24.65 -23.32
C PHE A 177 -25.46 -24.68 -22.57
N SER A 178 -24.45 -25.35 -23.15
CA SER A 178 -23.09 -25.40 -22.61
C SER A 178 -22.47 -24.00 -22.49
N VAL A 179 -22.58 -23.18 -23.54
CA VAL A 179 -22.09 -21.79 -23.57
C VAL A 179 -22.81 -20.91 -22.55
N THR A 180 -24.13 -21.10 -22.37
CA THR A 180 -24.90 -20.37 -21.35
C THR A 180 -24.41 -20.67 -19.93
N ILE A 181 -24.11 -21.94 -19.63
CA ILE A 181 -23.53 -22.34 -18.33
C ILE A 181 -22.13 -21.73 -18.12
N ILE A 182 -21.27 -21.73 -19.14
CA ILE A 182 -19.95 -21.07 -19.09
C ILE A 182 -20.11 -19.58 -18.73
N ILE A 183 -20.99 -18.87 -19.43
CA ILE A 183 -21.24 -17.44 -19.23
C ILE A 183 -21.73 -17.16 -17.81
N LEU A 184 -22.65 -17.97 -17.28
CA LEU A 184 -23.15 -17.82 -15.91
C LEU A 184 -22.07 -18.08 -14.84
N LEU A 185 -21.21 -19.08 -15.05
CA LEU A 185 -20.09 -19.38 -14.14
C LEU A 185 -19.00 -18.30 -14.18
N GLU A 186 -18.63 -17.81 -15.37
CA GLU A 186 -17.68 -16.71 -15.54
C GLU A 186 -18.21 -15.40 -14.94
N ILE A 187 -19.48 -15.06 -15.16
CA ILE A 187 -20.12 -13.90 -14.50
C ILE A 187 -20.11 -14.08 -12.97
N GLY A 188 -20.44 -15.28 -12.47
CA GLY A 188 -20.44 -15.59 -11.04
C GLY A 188 -19.06 -15.42 -10.39
N THR A 189 -18.02 -16.01 -10.99
CA THR A 189 -16.65 -15.89 -10.48
C THR A 189 -16.12 -14.45 -10.61
N TRP A 190 -16.41 -13.75 -11.71
CA TRP A 190 -16.04 -12.34 -11.88
C TRP A 190 -16.68 -11.45 -10.83
N ILE A 191 -17.98 -11.62 -10.54
CA ILE A 191 -18.67 -10.88 -9.46
C ILE A 191 -18.03 -11.19 -8.09
N PHE A 192 -17.76 -12.47 -7.80
CA PHE A 192 -17.14 -12.89 -6.54
C PHE A 192 -15.75 -12.28 -6.34
N PHE A 193 -14.84 -12.46 -7.31
CA PHE A 193 -13.48 -11.93 -7.22
C PHE A 193 -13.44 -10.40 -7.28
N ARG A 194 -14.34 -9.74 -8.03
CA ARG A 194 -14.50 -8.28 -8.02
C ARG A 194 -14.90 -7.77 -6.65
N ARG A 195 -15.87 -8.42 -5.99
CA ARG A 195 -16.31 -8.09 -4.64
C ARG A 195 -15.20 -8.31 -3.61
N MET A 196 -14.50 -9.43 -3.67
CA MET A 196 -13.39 -9.72 -2.74
C MET A 196 -12.21 -8.73 -2.91
N LEU A 197 -11.87 -8.38 -4.15
CA LEU A 197 -10.84 -7.39 -4.47
C LEU A 197 -11.22 -5.98 -3.98
N ALA A 198 -12.48 -5.57 -4.14
CA ALA A 198 -12.99 -4.32 -3.60
C ALA A 198 -12.91 -4.28 -2.07
N LEU A 199 -13.24 -5.39 -1.40
CA LEU A 199 -13.14 -5.51 0.05
C LEU A 199 -11.69 -5.40 0.56
N GLU A 200 -10.71 -6.07 -0.06
CA GLU A 200 -9.30 -5.93 0.31
C GLU A 200 -8.78 -4.50 0.11
N LYS A 201 -9.20 -3.81 -0.95
CA LYS A 201 -8.87 -2.39 -1.17
C LYS A 201 -9.43 -1.51 -0.05
N LEU A 202 -10.71 -1.67 0.27
CA LEU A 202 -11.35 -0.90 1.34
C LEU A 202 -10.76 -1.22 2.73
N ALA A 203 -10.27 -2.45 2.96
CA ALA A 203 -9.54 -2.78 4.18
C ALA A 203 -8.22 -1.98 4.30
N GLN A 204 -7.45 -1.83 3.22
CA GLN A 204 -6.24 -0.97 3.23
C GLN A 204 -6.59 0.51 3.41
N VAL A 205 -7.75 0.98 2.92
CA VAL A 205 -8.26 2.33 3.18
C VAL A 205 -8.55 2.55 4.66
N VAL A 206 -9.21 1.61 5.34
CA VAL A 206 -9.45 1.67 6.79
C VAL A 206 -8.14 1.58 7.59
N ALA A 207 -7.19 0.74 7.15
CA ALA A 207 -5.87 0.63 7.77
C ALA A 207 -5.08 1.96 7.70
N LEU A 208 -4.96 2.57 6.51
CA LEU A 208 -4.27 3.86 6.34
C LEU A 208 -4.97 4.96 7.15
N SER A 209 -6.30 5.08 7.03
CA SER A 209 -7.10 6.05 7.80
C SER A 209 -6.81 5.97 9.30
N GLY A 210 -6.79 4.76 9.87
CA GLY A 210 -6.53 4.57 11.30
C GLY A 210 -5.07 4.79 11.72
N ILE A 211 -4.09 4.60 10.84
CA ILE A 211 -2.69 4.99 11.08
C ILE A 211 -2.57 6.51 11.09
N SER A 212 -3.09 7.17 10.05
CA SER A 212 -2.96 8.62 9.83
C SER A 212 -3.79 9.46 10.79
N TYR A 213 -4.88 8.91 11.34
CA TYR A 213 -5.67 9.59 12.37
C TYR A 213 -5.01 9.59 13.75
N GLY A 214 -4.20 8.57 14.07
CA GLY A 214 -3.37 8.47 15.28
C GLY A 214 -4.11 8.18 16.60
N THR A 215 -5.39 8.50 16.70
CA THR A 215 -6.21 8.37 17.92
C THR A 215 -7.46 7.49 17.70
N SER A 216 -8.43 7.50 18.62
CA SER A 216 -9.73 6.81 18.48
C SER A 216 -10.68 7.58 17.54
N PHE A 217 -11.39 6.86 16.67
CA PHE A 217 -12.51 7.44 15.91
C PHE A 217 -13.74 7.64 16.81
N SER A 218 -13.92 6.72 17.76
CA SER A 218 -14.86 6.84 18.89
C SER A 218 -14.49 8.00 19.81
N VAL A 219 -15.51 8.59 20.41
CA VAL A 219 -15.38 9.84 21.17
C VAL A 219 -14.71 9.60 22.52
N GLN A 220 -13.91 10.58 22.95
CA GLN A 220 -13.15 10.51 24.20
C GLN A 220 -14.08 10.80 25.41
N SER A 221 -13.80 10.17 26.55
CA SER A 221 -14.70 10.18 27.72
C SER A 221 -14.77 11.54 28.45
N ASP A 222 -13.80 12.41 28.24
CA ASP A 222 -13.72 13.78 28.76
C ASP A 222 -14.67 14.78 28.05
N GLU A 223 -15.15 14.43 26.84
CA GLU A 223 -16.22 15.19 26.16
C GLU A 223 -17.61 14.92 26.76
N LEU A 224 -17.78 13.87 27.57
CA LEU A 224 -19.05 13.41 28.14
C LEU A 224 -19.41 14.19 29.42
N SER A 225 -20.71 14.31 29.69
CA SER A 225 -21.27 15.02 30.85
C SER A 225 -21.29 14.14 32.09
N VAL A 226 -21.67 12.86 31.96
CA VAL A 226 -21.72 11.92 33.10
C VAL A 226 -20.34 11.69 33.72
N CYS A 227 -19.27 11.77 32.93
CA CYS A 227 -17.89 11.65 33.40
C CYS A 227 -17.37 12.90 34.16
N ARG A 228 -18.20 13.94 34.33
CA ARG A 228 -17.88 15.17 35.07
C ARG A 228 -18.51 15.22 36.46
N TRP A 229 -19.42 14.30 36.77
CA TRP A 229 -19.94 14.13 38.13
C TRP A 229 -18.84 13.63 39.07
N SER A 230 -18.89 14.09 40.32
CA SER A 230 -18.07 13.52 41.40
C SER A 230 -18.52 12.08 41.71
N SER A 231 -17.62 11.29 42.31
CA SER A 231 -17.97 9.92 42.74
C SER A 231 -19.17 9.89 43.68
N ILE A 232 -19.37 10.93 44.50
CA ILE A 232 -20.50 11.03 45.45
C ILE A 232 -21.83 11.20 44.70
N GLU A 233 -21.86 12.02 43.65
CA GLU A 233 -23.05 12.21 42.79
C GLU A 233 -23.34 10.93 41.99
N ILE A 234 -22.30 10.28 41.47
CA ILE A 234 -22.39 8.99 40.78
C ILE A 234 -22.97 7.91 41.72
N ASP A 235 -22.38 7.71 42.89
CA ASP A 235 -22.81 6.71 43.87
C ASP A 235 -24.26 6.95 44.31
N LYS A 236 -24.66 8.22 44.49
CA LYS A 236 -26.04 8.60 44.81
C LYS A 236 -27.01 8.30 43.67
N PHE A 237 -26.66 8.63 42.43
CA PHE A 237 -27.52 8.40 41.28
C PHE A 237 -27.67 6.90 40.98
N GLU A 238 -26.58 6.13 41.10
CA GLU A 238 -26.63 4.68 40.93
C GLU A 238 -27.47 4.00 42.03
N ARG A 239 -27.35 4.40 43.31
CA ARG A 239 -28.29 3.93 44.36
C ARG A 239 -29.74 4.27 44.01
N GLY A 240 -29.97 5.47 43.47
CA GLY A 240 -31.29 5.92 43.00
C GLY A 240 -31.88 5.02 41.92
N LEU A 241 -31.12 4.71 40.86
CA LEU A 241 -31.53 3.77 39.81
C LEU A 241 -31.85 2.38 40.38
N ARG A 242 -30.96 1.82 41.21
CA ARG A 242 -31.17 0.51 41.85
C ARG A 242 -32.43 0.48 42.73
N ALA A 243 -32.74 1.57 43.43
CA ALA A 243 -33.97 1.73 44.21
C ALA A 243 -35.21 1.83 43.31
N LEU A 244 -35.14 2.57 42.19
CA LEU A 244 -36.20 2.64 41.19
C LEU A 244 -36.50 1.26 40.58
N HIS A 245 -35.48 0.56 40.09
CA HIS A 245 -35.61 -0.78 39.52
C HIS A 245 -36.11 -1.80 40.55
N THR A 246 -35.67 -1.71 41.81
CA THR A 246 -36.16 -2.58 42.90
C THR A 246 -37.65 -2.31 43.21
N LEU A 247 -38.09 -1.05 43.27
CA LEU A 247 -39.52 -0.72 43.41
C LEU A 247 -40.34 -1.24 42.23
N MET A 248 -39.86 -1.08 40.99
CA MET A 248 -40.53 -1.61 39.80
C MET A 248 -40.66 -3.13 39.84
N ALA A 249 -39.63 -3.85 40.29
CA ALA A 249 -39.67 -5.30 40.48
C ALA A 249 -40.71 -5.71 41.56
N HIS A 250 -40.69 -5.07 42.73
CA HIS A 250 -41.68 -5.34 43.80
C HIS A 250 -43.12 -5.06 43.36
N ILE A 251 -43.35 -3.99 42.58
CA ILE A 251 -44.67 -3.68 42.00
C ILE A 251 -45.11 -4.79 41.02
N GLN A 252 -44.21 -5.29 40.17
CA GLN A 252 -44.52 -6.37 39.23
C GLN A 252 -44.80 -7.70 39.94
N GLU A 253 -44.05 -8.04 40.98
CA GLU A 253 -44.26 -9.24 41.79
C GLU A 253 -45.61 -9.20 42.52
N LEU A 254 -45.95 -8.08 43.17
CA LEU A 254 -47.25 -7.91 43.82
C LEU A 254 -48.41 -7.99 42.81
N ILE A 255 -48.28 -7.39 41.61
CA ILE A 255 -49.29 -7.49 40.55
C ILE A 255 -49.44 -8.93 40.02
N ALA A 256 -48.35 -9.70 39.94
CA ALA A 256 -48.42 -11.12 39.59
C ALA A 256 -49.10 -11.93 40.70
N GLY A 257 -48.80 -11.62 41.96
CA GLY A 257 -49.42 -12.21 43.14
C GLY A 257 -50.93 -11.99 43.22
N THR A 258 -51.39 -10.74 43.14
CA THR A 258 -52.83 -10.40 43.16
C THR A 258 -53.58 -11.05 42.01
N LYS A 259 -53.01 -11.04 40.79
CA LYS A 259 -53.59 -11.71 39.62
C LYS A 259 -53.73 -13.22 39.83
N ARG A 260 -52.73 -13.89 40.42
CA ARG A 260 -52.77 -15.32 40.74
C ARG A 260 -53.82 -15.64 41.81
N LEU A 261 -53.92 -14.83 42.87
CA LEU A 261 -54.95 -14.97 43.89
C LEU A 261 -56.36 -14.76 43.33
N SER A 262 -56.54 -13.76 42.44
CA SER A 262 -57.81 -13.53 41.75
C SER A 262 -58.25 -14.72 40.90
N GLN A 263 -57.31 -15.37 40.19
CA GLN A 263 -57.59 -16.58 39.40
C GLN A 263 -57.98 -17.78 40.29
N LEU A 264 -57.33 -17.93 41.45
CA LEU A 264 -57.71 -18.96 42.43
C LEU A 264 -59.11 -18.70 43.02
N ASN A 265 -59.46 -17.44 43.30
CA ASN A 265 -60.80 -17.07 43.76
C ASN A 265 -61.88 -17.38 42.70
N GLU A 266 -61.61 -17.10 41.43
CA GLU A 266 -62.50 -17.43 40.32
C GLU A 266 -62.70 -18.95 40.19
N GLN A 267 -61.64 -19.74 40.28
CA GLN A 267 -61.72 -21.22 40.26
C GLN A 267 -62.49 -21.78 41.46
N SER A 268 -62.23 -21.28 42.67
CA SER A 268 -62.97 -21.67 43.87
C SER A 268 -64.46 -21.28 43.80
N GLU A 269 -64.80 -20.15 43.18
CA GLU A 269 -66.20 -19.74 42.97
C GLU A 269 -66.91 -20.61 41.92
N GLN A 270 -66.24 -20.92 40.80
CA GLN A 270 -66.76 -21.88 39.80
C GLN A 270 -67.04 -23.26 40.43
N LEU A 271 -66.13 -23.74 41.29
CA LEU A 271 -66.32 -24.98 42.04
C LEU A 271 -67.49 -24.87 43.03
N ARG A 272 -67.60 -23.77 43.79
CA ARG A 272 -68.72 -23.50 44.71
C ARG A 272 -70.07 -23.50 43.98
N GLN A 273 -70.14 -22.92 42.79
CA GLN A 273 -71.34 -22.93 41.93
C GLN A 273 -71.67 -24.33 41.40
N SER A 274 -70.67 -25.12 40.98
CA SER A 274 -70.85 -26.53 40.58
C SER A 274 -71.39 -27.40 41.73
N ASN A 275 -70.83 -27.21 42.94
CA ASN A 275 -71.31 -27.85 44.17
C ASN A 275 -72.75 -27.43 44.50
N LEU A 276 -73.13 -26.15 44.30
CA LEU A 276 -74.50 -25.66 44.49
C LEU A 276 -75.49 -26.25 43.46
N GLN A 277 -75.07 -26.53 42.22
CA GLN A 277 -75.88 -27.25 41.24
C GLN A 277 -76.05 -28.73 41.63
N SER A 278 -74.96 -29.38 42.02
CA SER A 278 -74.96 -30.77 42.53
C SER A 278 -75.88 -30.91 43.75
N LEU A 279 -75.83 -29.96 44.69
CA LEU A 279 -76.72 -29.89 45.85
C LEU A 279 -78.21 -29.75 45.48
N LYS A 280 -78.55 -29.02 44.42
CA LYS A 280 -79.94 -28.94 43.92
C LYS A 280 -80.40 -30.29 43.38
N GLN A 281 -79.56 -30.96 42.57
CA GLN A 281 -79.86 -32.28 42.00
C GLN A 281 -80.06 -33.33 43.10
N LEU A 282 -79.13 -33.42 44.05
CA LEU A 282 -79.21 -34.35 45.20
C LEU A 282 -80.44 -34.12 46.07
N ARG A 283 -80.88 -32.86 46.27
CA ARG A 283 -82.12 -32.55 47.01
C ARG A 283 -83.40 -32.88 46.23
N SER A 284 -83.32 -33.13 44.93
CA SER A 284 -84.44 -33.57 44.09
C SER A 284 -84.46 -35.07 43.81
N THR A 285 -83.49 -35.83 44.31
CA THR A 285 -83.44 -37.29 44.15
C THR A 285 -84.47 -37.95 45.08
N PRO A 286 -85.41 -38.77 44.57
CA PRO A 286 -86.29 -39.58 45.42
C PRO A 286 -85.49 -40.67 46.14
N VAL A 287 -85.95 -41.08 47.31
CA VAL A 287 -85.25 -42.02 48.19
C VAL A 287 -86.23 -43.08 48.68
N GLU A 288 -85.87 -44.36 48.56
CA GLU A 288 -86.79 -45.47 48.85
C GLU A 288 -86.58 -46.04 50.26
N ASN A 289 -85.38 -45.89 50.85
CA ASN A 289 -85.12 -46.39 52.20
C ASN A 289 -84.24 -45.47 53.10
N ALA A 290 -84.28 -45.76 54.40
CA ALA A 290 -83.58 -44.98 55.43
C ALA A 290 -82.04 -45.14 55.42
N MET A 291 -81.47 -46.05 54.61
CA MET A 291 -80.02 -46.20 54.46
C MET A 291 -79.50 -45.23 53.40
N GLU A 292 -80.14 -45.20 52.23
CA GLU A 292 -79.93 -44.20 51.18
C GLU A 292 -80.10 -42.77 51.71
N GLN A 293 -81.13 -42.52 52.52
CA GLN A 293 -81.35 -41.20 53.11
C GLN A 293 -80.16 -40.72 53.96
N LYS A 294 -79.48 -41.63 54.66
CA LYS A 294 -78.27 -41.30 55.44
C LYS A 294 -77.08 -40.99 54.54
N GLU A 295 -76.88 -41.77 53.48
CA GLU A 295 -75.79 -41.53 52.53
C GLU A 295 -76.00 -40.22 51.74
N LEU A 296 -77.24 -39.95 51.31
CA LEU A 296 -77.62 -38.71 50.65
C LEU A 296 -77.40 -37.50 51.58
N ASN A 297 -77.84 -37.59 52.84
CA ASN A 297 -77.59 -36.54 53.84
C ASN A 297 -76.08 -36.32 54.08
N HIS A 298 -75.27 -37.37 54.09
CA HIS A 298 -73.81 -37.26 54.24
C HIS A 298 -73.15 -36.59 53.03
N LYS A 299 -73.57 -36.94 51.79
CA LYS A 299 -73.11 -36.26 50.56
C LYS A 299 -73.51 -34.78 50.56
N ILE A 300 -74.76 -34.46 50.95
CA ILE A 300 -75.24 -33.09 51.08
C ILE A 300 -74.41 -32.30 52.11
N GLN A 301 -74.13 -32.86 53.29
CA GLN A 301 -73.27 -32.21 54.27
C GLN A 301 -71.85 -31.97 53.75
N ARG A 302 -71.24 -32.96 53.08
CA ARG A 302 -69.89 -32.80 52.50
C ARG A 302 -69.79 -31.63 51.53
N TYR A 303 -70.78 -31.45 50.65
CA TYR A 303 -70.81 -30.30 49.73
C TYR A 303 -71.08 -28.96 50.44
N LEU A 304 -71.84 -28.96 51.54
CA LEU A 304 -72.06 -27.74 52.34
C LEU A 304 -70.79 -27.32 53.10
N THR A 305 -70.08 -28.26 53.74
CA THR A 305 -68.80 -28.01 54.42
C THR A 305 -67.73 -27.55 53.43
N GLU A 306 -67.62 -28.19 52.27
CA GLU A 306 -66.66 -27.78 51.23
C GLU A 306 -66.96 -26.38 50.68
N ASN A 307 -68.24 -26.03 50.49
CA ASN A 307 -68.61 -24.68 50.06
C ASN A 307 -68.31 -23.61 51.11
N ALA A 308 -68.52 -23.89 52.39
CA ALA A 308 -68.12 -22.97 53.46
C ALA A 308 -66.59 -22.78 53.49
N ARG A 309 -65.83 -23.87 53.37
CA ARG A 309 -64.35 -23.85 53.29
C ARG A 309 -63.86 -23.00 52.11
N LEU A 310 -64.46 -23.15 50.93
CA LEU A 310 -64.14 -22.36 49.74
C LEU A 310 -64.51 -20.86 49.90
N GLU A 311 -65.56 -20.55 50.64
CA GLU A 311 -65.99 -19.18 50.91
C GLU A 311 -65.05 -18.46 51.88
N ASP A 312 -64.64 -19.13 52.97
CA ASP A 312 -63.62 -18.63 53.90
C ASP A 312 -62.25 -18.45 53.23
N GLU A 313 -61.81 -19.42 52.40
CA GLU A 313 -60.56 -19.29 51.63
C GLU A 313 -60.61 -18.10 50.65
N ASN A 314 -61.71 -17.94 49.91
CA ASN A 314 -61.87 -16.83 48.98
C ASN A 314 -61.86 -15.47 49.70
N LYS A 315 -62.43 -15.39 50.90
CA LYS A 315 -62.39 -14.19 51.74
C LYS A 315 -60.97 -13.85 52.21
N GLN A 316 -60.23 -14.82 52.74
CA GLN A 316 -58.83 -14.62 53.16
C GLN A 316 -57.93 -14.17 51.99
N ARG A 317 -58.11 -14.77 50.81
CA ARG A 317 -57.43 -14.37 49.58
C ARG A 317 -57.82 -12.96 49.13
N LEU A 318 -59.08 -12.56 49.29
CA LEU A 318 -59.55 -11.21 48.96
C LEU A 318 -58.96 -10.15 49.91
N GLU A 319 -58.91 -10.42 51.22
CA GLU A 319 -58.24 -9.55 52.21
C GLU A 319 -56.73 -9.41 51.90
N THR A 320 -56.10 -10.49 51.43
CA THR A 320 -54.71 -10.47 50.95
C THR A 320 -54.54 -9.63 49.68
N ILE A 321 -55.46 -9.74 48.71
CA ILE A 321 -55.46 -8.93 47.48
C ILE A 321 -55.58 -7.43 47.82
N LEU A 322 -56.56 -7.05 48.65
CA LEU A 322 -56.78 -5.64 49.04
C LEU A 322 -55.55 -5.04 49.76
N THR A 323 -54.89 -5.83 50.60
CA THR A 323 -53.65 -5.43 51.28
C THR A 323 -52.51 -5.20 50.26
N ALA A 324 -52.34 -6.13 49.31
CA ALA A 324 -51.34 -6.01 48.25
C ALA A 324 -51.65 -4.86 47.27
N GLU A 325 -52.92 -4.56 46.97
CA GLU A 325 -53.33 -3.42 46.14
C GLU A 325 -52.98 -2.07 46.80
N CYS A 326 -53.18 -1.95 48.12
CA CYS A 326 -52.73 -0.78 48.87
C CYS A 326 -51.19 -0.62 48.80
N GLN A 327 -50.44 -1.72 48.95
CA GLN A 327 -48.98 -1.70 48.87
C GLN A 327 -48.46 -1.43 47.44
N ILE A 328 -49.15 -1.92 46.40
CA ILE A 328 -48.88 -1.58 45.00
C ILE A 328 -49.04 -0.07 44.79
N GLN A 329 -50.11 0.55 45.29
CA GLN A 329 -50.33 1.98 45.10
C GLN A 329 -49.31 2.83 45.88
N TYR A 330 -48.95 2.42 47.11
CA TYR A 330 -47.88 3.06 47.88
C TYR A 330 -46.52 3.00 47.14
N ASN A 331 -46.13 1.81 46.67
CA ASN A 331 -44.89 1.62 45.93
C ASN A 331 -44.88 2.38 44.61
N LYS A 332 -46.02 2.47 43.89
CA LYS A 332 -46.16 3.31 42.68
C LYS A 332 -45.91 4.78 42.97
N ASN A 333 -46.49 5.33 44.04
CA ASN A 333 -46.30 6.74 44.40
C ASN A 333 -44.79 7.05 44.65
N LEU A 334 -44.08 6.13 45.32
CA LEU A 334 -42.62 6.23 45.51
C LEU A 334 -41.84 6.09 44.20
N GLN A 335 -42.24 5.13 43.35
CA GLN A 335 -41.62 4.85 42.06
C GLN A 335 -41.78 6.02 41.07
N GLU A 336 -42.96 6.64 40.97
CA GLU A 336 -43.20 7.84 40.17
C GLU A 336 -42.41 9.05 40.69
N GLY A 337 -42.36 9.23 42.03
CA GLY A 337 -41.58 10.29 42.65
C GLY A 337 -40.08 10.16 42.38
N LEU A 338 -39.52 8.96 42.55
CA LEU A 338 -38.11 8.67 42.30
C LEU A 338 -37.76 8.72 40.81
N GLN A 339 -38.58 8.13 39.94
CA GLN A 339 -38.44 8.22 38.48
C GLN A 339 -38.39 9.68 38.02
N LYS A 340 -39.28 10.53 38.53
CA LYS A 340 -39.31 11.96 38.19
C LYS A 340 -38.03 12.68 38.61
N LEU A 341 -37.54 12.44 39.83
CA LEU A 341 -36.30 13.05 40.32
C LEU A 341 -35.10 12.62 39.48
N LEU A 342 -34.93 11.32 39.24
CA LEU A 342 -33.80 10.78 38.45
C LEU A 342 -33.86 11.22 36.99
N SER A 343 -35.06 11.22 36.38
CA SER A 343 -35.29 11.72 35.03
C SER A 343 -34.91 13.19 34.92
N GLN A 344 -35.29 14.02 35.90
CA GLN A 344 -34.98 15.46 35.89
C GLN A 344 -33.47 15.70 36.01
N THR A 345 -32.78 15.00 36.92
CA THR A 345 -31.32 15.15 37.11
C THR A 345 -30.51 14.89 35.82
N ILE A 346 -30.87 13.86 35.04
CA ILE A 346 -30.21 13.59 33.75
C ILE A 346 -30.74 14.51 32.63
N CYS A 347 -32.02 14.90 32.68
CA CYS A 347 -32.60 15.88 31.76
C CYS A 347 -31.85 17.21 31.84
N ASP A 348 -31.64 17.76 33.03
CA ASP A 348 -30.94 19.03 33.25
C ASP A 348 -29.47 18.95 32.77
N LEU A 349 -28.79 17.83 33.04
CA LEU A 349 -27.44 17.56 32.58
C LEU A 349 -27.35 17.51 31.03
N TRP A 350 -28.16 16.66 30.39
CA TRP A 350 -28.06 16.40 28.96
C TRP A 350 -28.74 17.47 28.09
N GLN A 351 -29.80 18.16 28.53
CA GLN A 351 -30.32 19.32 27.79
C GLN A 351 -29.33 20.48 27.78
N THR A 352 -28.59 20.69 28.88
CA THR A 352 -27.53 21.71 28.94
C THR A 352 -26.38 21.38 27.99
N ARG A 353 -25.96 20.11 27.91
CA ARG A 353 -24.89 19.68 26.99
C ARG A 353 -25.34 19.60 25.53
N TYR A 354 -26.51 19.02 25.25
CA TYR A 354 -27.02 18.70 23.92
C TYR A 354 -28.18 19.62 23.52
N SER A 355 -27.99 20.94 23.65
CA SER A 355 -28.97 21.95 23.24
C SER A 355 -29.26 21.96 21.72
N SER A 356 -28.44 21.25 20.94
CA SER A 356 -28.64 20.87 19.54
C SER A 356 -29.81 19.89 19.32
N PHE A 357 -30.21 19.15 20.37
CA PHE A 357 -31.20 18.07 20.31
C PHE A 357 -32.55 18.48 20.91
N GLN A 358 -33.62 17.92 20.35
CA GLN A 358 -34.97 17.95 20.93
C GLN A 358 -35.31 16.56 21.48
N PHE A 359 -35.09 16.35 22.78
CA PHE A 359 -35.52 15.14 23.46
C PHE A 359 -37.05 15.10 23.62
N HIS A 360 -37.65 13.94 23.40
CA HIS A 360 -39.06 13.68 23.70
C HIS A 360 -39.30 13.56 25.21
N SER A 361 -40.50 13.90 25.72
CA SER A 361 -40.76 13.96 27.17
C SER A 361 -40.50 12.65 27.90
N GLU A 362 -40.81 11.53 27.25
CA GLU A 362 -40.67 10.20 27.83
C GLU A 362 -39.26 9.60 27.68
N PHE A 363 -38.34 10.26 26.94
CA PHE A 363 -36.99 9.76 26.72
C PHE A 363 -36.23 9.51 28.03
N PHE A 364 -36.24 10.49 28.94
CA PHE A 364 -35.50 10.39 30.21
C PHE A 364 -36.12 9.38 31.17
N LYS A 365 -37.45 9.18 31.13
CA LYS A 365 -38.13 8.10 31.87
C LYS A 365 -37.69 6.74 31.34
N HIS A 366 -37.83 6.51 30.04
CA HIS A 366 -37.40 5.25 29.41
C HIS A 366 -35.90 4.95 29.64
N LEU A 367 -35.06 5.98 29.74
CA LEU A 367 -33.66 5.86 30.11
C LEU A 367 -33.50 5.37 31.57
N VAL A 368 -34.11 6.02 32.56
CA VAL A 368 -33.97 5.61 33.98
C VAL A 368 -34.76 4.35 34.34
N ASP A 369 -35.74 3.94 33.53
CA ASP A 369 -36.56 2.74 33.75
C ASP A 369 -35.91 1.43 33.24
N ASN A 370 -34.94 1.53 32.32
CA ASN A 370 -34.46 0.37 31.54
C ASN A 370 -32.93 0.22 31.51
N PHE A 371 -32.16 1.08 32.17
CA PHE A 371 -30.70 1.10 32.08
C PHE A 371 -30.03 1.33 33.44
N GLU A 372 -29.08 0.47 33.78
CA GLU A 372 -28.20 0.62 34.95
C GLU A 372 -27.17 1.74 34.70
N TRP A 373 -26.62 2.35 35.77
CA TRP A 373 -25.72 3.51 35.67
C TRP A 373 -24.60 3.38 34.62
N PHE A 374 -23.89 2.25 34.57
CA PHE A 374 -22.79 2.03 33.62
C PHE A 374 -23.20 2.13 32.14
N SER A 375 -24.49 2.01 31.82
CA SER A 375 -25.04 2.19 30.48
C SER A 375 -25.03 3.65 30.02
N PHE A 376 -25.16 4.62 30.96
CA PHE A 376 -25.36 6.04 30.63
C PHE A 376 -24.18 6.61 29.85
N GLU A 377 -22.95 6.21 30.17
CA GLU A 377 -21.75 6.62 29.41
C GLU A 377 -21.79 6.10 27.96
N ILE A 378 -22.18 4.84 27.75
CA ILE A 378 -22.28 4.21 26.42
C ILE A 378 -23.37 4.88 25.58
N ILE A 379 -24.46 5.33 26.23
CA ILE A 379 -25.59 6.04 25.62
C ILE A 379 -25.21 7.48 25.29
N GLU A 380 -24.54 8.19 26.19
CA GLU A 380 -24.05 9.54 25.95
C GLU A 380 -23.02 9.56 24.80
N ARG A 381 -22.14 8.55 24.72
CA ARG A 381 -21.26 8.35 23.55
C ARG A 381 -22.06 8.22 22.24
N ARG A 382 -23.24 7.57 22.21
CA ARG A 382 -24.09 7.52 20.99
C ARG A 382 -24.75 8.85 20.66
N LEU A 383 -25.21 9.59 21.68
CA LEU A 383 -25.76 10.94 21.50
C LEU A 383 -24.68 11.87 20.92
N LEU A 384 -23.46 11.80 21.44
CA LEU A 384 -22.34 12.59 20.96
C LEU A 384 -21.86 12.19 19.55
N GLU A 385 -21.88 10.89 19.21
CA GLU A 385 -21.66 10.42 17.83
C GLU A 385 -22.73 10.94 16.84
N LEU A 386 -24.00 11.10 17.27
CA LEU A 386 -25.04 11.73 16.45
C LEU A 386 -24.88 13.25 16.33
N GLU A 387 -24.45 13.95 17.39
CA GLU A 387 -24.22 15.40 17.38
C GLU A 387 -23.07 15.78 16.44
N GLN A 388 -22.01 14.97 16.44
CA GLN A 388 -20.79 15.25 15.70
C GLN A 388 -20.82 14.76 14.24
N ALA A 389 -21.94 14.19 13.79
CA ALA A 389 -22.13 13.72 12.41
C ALA A 389 -22.59 14.85 11.48
N ALA A 390 -21.88 15.06 10.36
CA ALA A 390 -22.28 16.03 9.34
C ALA A 390 -23.53 15.59 8.55
N ASN A 391 -23.89 14.31 8.59
CA ASN A 391 -25.26 13.84 8.37
C ASN A 391 -25.63 12.69 9.33
N PRO A 392 -26.50 12.93 10.34
CA PRO A 392 -26.99 11.90 11.25
C PRO A 392 -27.72 10.73 10.57
N GLU A 393 -28.35 10.92 9.40
CA GLU A 393 -28.98 9.84 8.62
C GLU A 393 -28.00 8.71 8.24
N SER A 394 -26.70 8.98 8.26
CA SER A 394 -25.66 8.01 7.91
C SER A 394 -25.44 6.93 8.97
N ILE A 395 -25.71 7.25 10.23
CA ILE A 395 -25.45 6.39 11.40
C ILE A 395 -26.61 5.40 11.62
N GLY A 396 -27.85 5.89 11.51
CA GLY A 396 -29.06 5.11 11.76
C GLY A 396 -29.57 4.31 10.55
N LYS A 397 -30.19 3.17 10.82
CA LYS A 397 -30.94 2.37 9.85
C LYS A 397 -32.39 2.88 9.83
N PHE A 398 -32.84 3.45 8.72
CA PHE A 398 -34.22 3.92 8.58
C PHE A 398 -35.21 2.73 8.59
N ARG A 399 -36.15 2.71 9.53
CA ARG A 399 -37.23 1.71 9.66
C ARG A 399 -38.47 2.36 10.29
N ASN A 400 -39.66 1.92 9.88
CA ASN A 400 -40.94 2.31 10.49
C ASN A 400 -41.17 3.84 10.60
N GLY A 401 -40.59 4.62 9.68
CA GLY A 401 -40.71 6.09 9.66
C GLY A 401 -39.58 6.86 10.36
N HIS A 402 -38.72 6.17 11.15
CA HIS A 402 -37.68 6.78 11.99
C HIS A 402 -36.29 6.21 11.69
N TYR A 403 -35.23 6.86 12.18
CA TYR A 403 -33.88 6.32 12.15
C TYR A 403 -33.58 5.57 13.45
N ILE A 404 -33.02 4.36 13.31
CA ILE A 404 -32.65 3.50 14.45
C ILE A 404 -31.13 3.31 14.47
N PHE A 405 -30.48 3.83 15.50
CA PHE A 405 -29.08 3.57 15.80
C PHE A 405 -29.01 2.35 16.74
N GLU A 406 -28.73 1.17 16.15
CA GLU A 406 -28.53 -0.09 16.88
C GLU A 406 -27.10 -0.16 17.43
N PHE A 407 -26.95 -0.47 18.72
CA PHE A 407 -25.66 -0.66 19.40
C PHE A 407 -25.76 -1.76 20.49
N ALA A 408 -24.67 -2.05 21.19
CA ALA A 408 -24.62 -3.07 22.23
C ALA A 408 -24.21 -2.50 23.59
N ILE A 409 -24.80 -3.04 24.65
CA ILE A 409 -24.32 -2.90 26.03
C ILE A 409 -24.04 -4.31 26.55
N GLU A 410 -22.79 -4.59 26.90
CA GLU A 410 -22.20 -5.92 27.16
C GLU A 410 -22.42 -6.97 26.04
N ARG A 411 -23.65 -7.49 25.94
CA ARG A 411 -24.14 -8.54 25.02
C ARG A 411 -25.59 -8.31 24.60
N GLN A 412 -26.23 -7.24 25.07
CA GLN A 412 -27.64 -6.93 24.86
C GLN A 412 -27.77 -5.87 23.76
N SER A 413 -28.65 -6.14 22.79
CA SER A 413 -28.99 -5.17 21.75
C SER A 413 -29.76 -4.00 22.35
N CYS A 414 -29.27 -2.80 22.06
CA CYS A 414 -29.88 -1.54 22.43
C CYS A 414 -30.12 -0.70 21.16
N ALA A 415 -31.09 0.20 21.19
CA ALA A 415 -31.48 1.00 20.04
C ALA A 415 -31.90 2.41 20.45
N LEU A 416 -31.25 3.42 19.88
CA LEU A 416 -31.64 4.82 20.00
C LEU A 416 -32.46 5.22 18.76
N ILE A 417 -33.68 5.72 18.98
CA ILE A 417 -34.63 6.05 17.90
C ILE A 417 -34.75 7.57 17.78
N TYR A 418 -34.57 8.09 16.56
CA TYR A 418 -34.51 9.53 16.31
C TYR A 418 -35.01 9.93 14.92
N ASP A 419 -35.34 11.22 14.74
CA ASP A 419 -35.59 11.84 13.45
C ASP A 419 -34.51 12.85 13.09
N ALA A 420 -33.96 12.73 11.87
CA ALA A 420 -33.03 13.68 11.27
C ALA A 420 -33.77 14.92 10.73
N GLY A 421 -34.18 15.82 11.62
CA GLY A 421 -34.75 17.13 11.29
C GLY A 421 -33.71 18.26 11.22
N ARG A 422 -34.18 19.52 11.16
CA ARG A 422 -33.31 20.70 11.38
C ARG A 422 -32.64 20.68 12.76
N ASN A 423 -33.39 20.21 13.76
CA ASN A 423 -32.88 19.80 15.05
C ASN A 423 -33.05 18.28 15.12
N LEU A 424 -32.09 17.58 15.72
CA LEU A 424 -32.19 16.13 15.93
C LEU A 424 -33.25 15.84 16.99
N LYS A 425 -34.31 15.10 16.63
CA LYS A 425 -35.33 14.70 17.61
C LYS A 425 -34.99 13.33 18.18
N ILE A 426 -34.67 13.25 19.46
CA ILE A 426 -34.40 11.99 20.15
C ILE A 426 -35.71 11.49 20.77
N LEU A 427 -36.28 10.43 20.21
CA LEU A 427 -37.66 10.00 20.50
C LEU A 427 -37.73 9.03 21.68
N THR A 428 -36.91 7.99 21.67
CA THR A 428 -36.85 6.99 22.73
C THR A 428 -35.56 6.17 22.64
N ILE A 429 -35.25 5.44 23.71
CA ILE A 429 -34.19 4.45 23.76
C ILE A 429 -34.77 3.10 24.23
N GLN A 430 -34.32 2.01 23.60
CA GLN A 430 -34.84 0.67 23.80
C GLN A 430 -33.72 -0.33 24.09
N ARG A 431 -34.05 -1.36 24.87
CA ARG A 431 -33.19 -2.48 25.27
C ARG A 431 -33.99 -3.79 25.18
N ASN A 432 -33.36 -4.87 24.73
CA ASN A 432 -34.05 -6.16 24.56
C ASN A 432 -34.26 -6.95 25.88
N SER A 433 -34.09 -6.32 27.04
CA SER A 433 -34.10 -6.98 28.36
C SER A 433 -34.27 -5.96 29.49
N LEU A 434 -34.85 -6.37 30.61
CA LEU A 434 -34.94 -5.58 31.84
C LEU A 434 -33.55 -5.31 32.47
N PRO A 435 -33.43 -4.29 33.36
CA PRO A 435 -32.27 -4.08 34.23
C PRO A 435 -31.95 -5.29 35.11
N LYS A 436 -30.68 -5.45 35.47
CA LYS A 436 -30.20 -6.54 36.33
C LYS A 436 -29.96 -6.15 37.79
N ASP A 437 -29.91 -4.85 38.08
CA ASP A 437 -29.48 -4.24 39.34
C ASP A 437 -30.60 -4.10 40.38
N VAL A 438 -31.50 -5.10 40.39
CA VAL A 438 -32.64 -5.22 41.30
C VAL A 438 -32.27 -5.96 42.59
N GLY A 439 -32.96 -5.65 43.69
CA GLY A 439 -32.85 -6.38 44.94
C GLY A 439 -32.01 -5.69 46.02
N LEU A 440 -32.14 -4.37 46.17
CA LEU A 440 -31.68 -3.69 47.40
C LEU A 440 -32.42 -4.26 48.63
N LEU A 441 -31.70 -4.40 49.75
CA LEU A 441 -32.32 -4.75 51.03
C LEU A 441 -33.31 -3.64 51.45
N GLU A 442 -34.40 -4.00 52.12
CA GLU A 442 -35.47 -3.05 52.50
C GLU A 442 -34.94 -1.86 53.30
N GLN A 443 -33.96 -2.08 54.19
CA GLN A 443 -33.26 -1.00 54.89
C GLN A 443 -32.54 -0.04 53.91
N GLN A 444 -31.77 -0.57 52.97
CA GLN A 444 -31.03 0.23 51.98
C GLN A 444 -31.96 0.98 51.02
N LEU A 445 -33.09 0.37 50.67
CA LEU A 445 -34.15 0.99 49.89
C LEU A 445 -34.75 2.18 50.65
N ASN A 446 -35.12 1.99 51.92
CA ASN A 446 -35.68 3.06 52.76
C ASN A 446 -34.65 4.17 53.08
N GLU A 447 -33.38 3.82 53.30
CA GLU A 447 -32.28 4.79 53.41
C GLU A 447 -32.14 5.63 52.13
N THR A 448 -32.15 4.98 50.96
CA THR A 448 -32.07 5.68 49.65
C THR A 448 -33.29 6.56 49.40
N LEU A 449 -34.51 6.07 49.66
CA LEU A 449 -35.74 6.87 49.52
C LEU A 449 -35.76 8.07 50.48
N THR A 450 -35.17 7.94 51.68
CA THR A 450 -34.93 9.07 52.59
C THR A 450 -33.88 10.04 52.03
N GLU A 451 -32.82 9.54 51.38
CA GLU A 451 -31.79 10.34 50.72
C GLU A 451 -32.30 11.18 49.53
N TYR A 452 -33.44 10.77 48.94
CA TYR A 452 -34.18 11.49 47.91
C TYR A 452 -35.42 12.25 48.45
N GLY A 453 -35.62 12.28 49.78
CA GLY A 453 -36.69 13.05 50.43
C GLY A 453 -38.10 12.47 50.28
N LEU A 454 -38.24 11.20 49.89
CA LEU A 454 -39.52 10.52 49.69
C LEU A 454 -40.08 9.86 50.96
N LEU A 455 -39.26 9.74 52.02
CA LEU A 455 -39.64 9.22 53.34
C LEU A 455 -39.24 10.20 54.46
N GLN A 456 -39.99 10.18 55.57
CA GLN A 456 -39.71 10.96 56.77
C GLN A 456 -38.86 10.16 57.77
N LYS A 457 -37.92 10.83 58.45
CA LYS A 457 -37.17 10.24 59.58
C LYS A 457 -38.04 10.18 60.84
N SER A 458 -37.94 9.09 61.60
CA SER A 458 -38.70 8.85 62.82
C SER A 458 -37.83 8.93 64.09
N GLU A 459 -38.37 9.55 65.15
CA GLU A 459 -37.79 9.63 66.50
C GLU A 459 -38.71 8.89 67.49
N VAL A 460 -38.18 8.34 68.59
CA VAL A 460 -38.91 7.41 69.49
C VAL A 460 -38.59 7.66 70.99
N SER A 461 -39.53 7.35 71.91
CA SER A 461 -39.39 7.48 73.38
C SER A 461 -40.29 6.48 74.17
N GLN A 462 -40.16 6.35 75.51
CA GLN A 462 -40.62 5.19 76.34
C GLN A 462 -41.35 5.56 77.67
N LYS A 463 -42.24 4.68 78.27
CA LYS A 463 -42.53 4.47 79.75
C LYS A 463 -43.68 3.43 80.11
N GLN A 464 -44.08 3.26 81.40
CA GLN A 464 -44.68 2.03 82.07
C GLN A 464 -45.93 2.16 83.06
N GLU A 465 -46.79 1.09 83.12
CA GLU A 465 -47.42 0.25 84.23
C GLU A 465 -48.45 0.60 85.40
N HIS A 466 -49.35 -0.41 85.74
CA HIS A 466 -49.94 -0.92 87.06
C HIS A 466 -51.44 -0.75 87.59
N HIS A 467 -51.87 -1.45 88.70
CA HIS A 467 -53.27 -1.94 89.09
C HIS A 467 -53.67 -2.08 90.64
N SER A 468 -54.97 -2.32 91.06
CA SER A 468 -55.45 -3.17 92.26
C SER A 468 -57.02 -3.26 92.60
N LYS A 469 -57.48 -3.66 93.84
CA LYS A 469 -58.77 -4.38 94.27
C LYS A 469 -59.19 -4.15 95.79
N SER A 470 -60.30 -4.61 96.49
CA SER A 470 -61.72 -5.14 96.31
C SER A 470 -62.44 -5.42 97.71
N GLY A 471 -63.75 -5.82 97.84
CA GLY A 471 -64.46 -6.17 99.16
C GLY A 471 -65.96 -6.70 99.12
N HIS A 472 -66.57 -7.22 100.25
CA HIS A 472 -67.98 -7.81 100.33
C HIS A 472 -68.62 -8.06 101.78
N ASN A 473 -69.84 -8.70 101.89
CA ASN A 473 -70.60 -9.33 103.06
C ASN A 473 -71.76 -8.52 103.79
N THR A 474 -72.79 -8.97 104.59
CA THR A 474 -73.62 -10.20 105.03
C THR A 474 -74.75 -9.75 106.05
N VAL A 475 -75.82 -10.40 106.65
CA VAL A 475 -76.76 -11.59 106.56
C VAL A 475 -77.86 -11.49 107.72
N GLY A 476 -79.04 -12.20 107.76
CA GLY A 476 -79.93 -12.27 108.98
C GLY A 476 -81.33 -12.96 109.03
N ASN A 477 -82.10 -13.16 107.94
CA ASN A 477 -83.53 -13.57 107.95
C ASN A 477 -83.82 -15.08 108.15
N LEU A 478 -82.89 -15.79 108.80
CA LEU A 478 -82.54 -17.19 108.49
C LEU A 478 -83.68 -18.22 108.63
N ILE A 479 -84.49 -18.15 109.69
CA ILE A 479 -85.42 -19.24 110.04
C ILE A 479 -86.71 -19.19 109.20
N GLN A 480 -87.20 -17.99 108.90
CA GLN A 480 -88.32 -17.79 107.97
C GLN A 480 -87.88 -18.15 106.54
N GLU A 481 -86.63 -17.83 106.18
CA GLU A 481 -86.01 -18.29 104.94
C GLU A 481 -85.95 -19.82 104.88
N MET A 482 -85.49 -20.54 105.92
CA MET A 482 -85.34 -22.00 105.90
C MET A 482 -86.61 -22.76 105.45
N ALA A 483 -87.80 -22.35 105.90
CA ALA A 483 -89.05 -22.98 105.48
C ALA A 483 -89.35 -22.76 103.98
N VAL A 484 -89.05 -21.56 103.46
CA VAL A 484 -89.16 -21.23 102.03
C VAL A 484 -88.07 -21.95 101.23
N GLN A 485 -86.84 -21.99 101.73
CA GLN A 485 -85.68 -22.68 101.16
C GLN A 485 -85.88 -24.20 101.07
N ILE A 486 -86.65 -24.84 101.95
CA ILE A 486 -86.99 -26.27 101.81
C ILE A 486 -87.99 -26.47 100.64
N LYS A 487 -88.97 -25.58 100.48
CA LYS A 487 -89.98 -25.67 99.41
C LYS A 487 -89.43 -25.24 98.04
N GLN A 488 -88.57 -24.22 98.01
CA GLN A 488 -87.68 -23.93 96.88
C GLN A 488 -86.77 -25.13 96.63
N GLY A 489 -86.10 -25.65 97.67
CA GLY A 489 -85.16 -26.77 97.59
C GLY A 489 -85.73 -28.00 96.88
N ARG A 490 -87.00 -28.37 97.12
CA ARG A 490 -87.66 -29.43 96.32
C ARG A 490 -87.85 -29.07 94.83
N LYS A 491 -88.15 -27.81 94.49
CA LYS A 491 -88.15 -27.34 93.09
C LYS A 491 -86.74 -27.31 92.51
N THR A 492 -85.75 -26.84 93.28
CA THR A 492 -84.34 -26.80 92.92
C THR A 492 -83.79 -28.20 92.67
N ILE A 493 -84.17 -29.21 93.48
CA ILE A 493 -83.85 -30.63 93.24
C ILE A 493 -84.49 -31.12 91.93
N GLY A 494 -85.73 -30.74 91.63
CA GLY A 494 -86.37 -31.06 90.34
C GLY A 494 -85.71 -30.40 89.12
N ILE A 495 -85.12 -29.21 89.30
CA ILE A 495 -84.32 -28.52 88.27
C ILE A 495 -82.92 -29.14 88.16
N LEU A 496 -82.27 -29.41 89.30
CA LEU A 496 -80.96 -30.06 89.39
C LEU A 496 -80.98 -31.46 88.78
N ASN A 497 -82.03 -32.26 88.98
CA ASN A 497 -82.14 -33.55 88.30
C ASN A 497 -82.17 -33.38 86.76
N LYS A 498 -82.96 -32.44 86.24
CA LYS A 498 -82.94 -32.13 84.79
C LYS A 498 -81.59 -31.60 84.33
N GLN A 499 -80.88 -30.83 85.15
CA GLN A 499 -79.51 -30.39 84.86
C GLN A 499 -78.53 -31.56 84.90
N VAL A 500 -78.68 -32.54 85.80
CA VAL A 500 -77.88 -33.77 85.85
C VAL A 500 -78.13 -34.64 84.62
N ASP A 501 -79.39 -34.79 84.19
CA ASP A 501 -79.74 -35.48 82.94
C ASP A 501 -79.12 -34.78 81.71
N THR A 502 -79.13 -33.44 81.70
CA THR A 502 -78.51 -32.61 80.65
C THR A 502 -76.98 -32.75 80.66
N LEU A 503 -76.34 -32.63 81.82
CA LEU A 503 -74.90 -32.82 82.01
C LEU A 503 -74.45 -34.26 81.68
N ALA A 504 -75.31 -35.26 81.88
CA ALA A 504 -75.05 -36.64 81.49
C ALA A 504 -75.09 -36.85 79.96
N LEU A 505 -75.89 -36.04 79.24
CA LEU A 505 -75.87 -35.97 77.78
C LEU A 505 -74.63 -35.20 77.28
N GLU A 506 -74.38 -33.99 77.82
CA GLU A 506 -73.21 -33.17 77.47
C GLU A 506 -71.89 -33.94 77.69
N LYS A 507 -71.75 -34.64 78.83
CA LYS A 507 -70.59 -35.50 79.11
C LYS A 507 -70.40 -36.58 78.04
N LYS A 508 -71.49 -37.21 77.56
CA LYS A 508 -71.40 -38.21 76.48
C LYS A 508 -71.01 -37.59 75.14
N THR A 509 -71.50 -36.39 74.83
CA THR A 509 -71.08 -35.63 73.65
C THR A 509 -69.58 -35.32 73.71
N ILE A 510 -69.11 -34.76 74.83
CA ILE A 510 -67.69 -34.44 75.06
C ILE A 510 -66.81 -35.70 75.04
N GLU A 511 -67.28 -36.85 75.54
CA GLU A 511 -66.57 -38.12 75.44
C GLU A 511 -66.48 -38.66 73.99
N LEU A 512 -67.42 -38.32 73.12
CA LEU A 512 -67.38 -38.65 71.69
C LEU A 512 -66.48 -37.69 70.90
N GLU A 513 -66.61 -36.38 71.13
CA GLU A 513 -65.73 -35.35 70.56
C GLU A 513 -64.26 -35.62 70.93
N ARG A 514 -63.98 -35.91 72.20
CA ARG A 514 -62.64 -36.28 72.67
C ARG A 514 -62.08 -37.53 72.00
N LYS A 515 -62.92 -38.50 71.62
CA LYS A 515 -62.51 -39.68 70.84
C LYS A 515 -62.22 -39.32 69.37
N SER A 516 -63.04 -38.45 68.76
CA SER A 516 -62.82 -37.95 67.40
C SER A 516 -61.49 -37.18 67.30
N LEU A 517 -61.25 -36.25 68.22
CA LEU A 517 -60.01 -35.47 68.30
C LEU A 517 -58.77 -36.35 68.60
N LEU A 518 -58.94 -37.48 69.28
CA LEU A 518 -57.86 -38.45 69.48
C LEU A 518 -57.47 -39.16 68.18
N LEU A 519 -58.45 -39.58 67.39
CA LEU A 519 -58.24 -40.20 66.08
C LEU A 519 -57.65 -39.21 65.07
N GLU A 520 -58.14 -37.98 65.05
CA GLU A 520 -57.61 -36.90 64.22
C GLU A 520 -56.16 -36.56 64.60
N LYS A 521 -55.85 -36.50 65.90
CA LYS A 521 -54.47 -36.33 66.39
C LYS A 521 -53.55 -37.47 65.95
N GLU A 522 -54.01 -38.71 65.96
CA GLU A 522 -53.22 -39.85 65.45
C GLU A 522 -52.99 -39.78 63.94
N ASP A 523 -53.99 -39.40 63.15
CA ASP A 523 -53.86 -39.24 61.70
C ASP A 523 -52.93 -38.07 61.32
N LEU A 524 -53.05 -36.94 62.04
CA LEU A 524 -52.12 -35.81 61.94
C LEU A 524 -50.68 -36.21 62.33
N ALA A 525 -50.50 -37.01 63.38
CA ALA A 525 -49.18 -37.52 63.76
C ALA A 525 -48.57 -38.40 62.66
N LYS A 526 -49.35 -39.33 62.10
CA LYS A 526 -48.92 -40.20 60.99
C LYS A 526 -48.54 -39.38 59.74
N LYS A 527 -49.34 -38.37 59.39
CA LYS A 527 -49.02 -37.43 58.29
C LYS A 527 -47.75 -36.62 58.55
N LEU A 528 -47.52 -36.19 59.79
CA LEU A 528 -46.32 -35.43 60.17
C LEU A 528 -45.06 -36.31 60.10
N GLU A 529 -45.13 -37.58 60.50
CA GLU A 529 -44.04 -38.55 60.30
C GLU A 529 -43.78 -38.84 58.81
N GLN A 530 -44.83 -39.02 58.01
CA GLN A 530 -44.71 -39.22 56.55
C GLN A 530 -44.04 -38.01 55.87
N LEU A 531 -44.46 -36.79 56.19
CA LEU A 531 -43.85 -35.57 55.66
C LEU A 531 -42.39 -35.40 56.11
N ARG A 532 -42.06 -35.74 57.36
CA ARG A 532 -40.65 -35.77 57.81
C ARG A 532 -39.82 -36.80 57.04
N ALA A 533 -40.36 -37.99 56.78
CA ALA A 533 -39.67 -39.02 56.01
C ALA A 533 -39.43 -38.56 54.55
N GLN A 534 -40.44 -37.93 53.91
CA GLN A 534 -40.32 -37.36 52.57
C GLN A 534 -39.24 -36.25 52.52
N ILE A 535 -39.28 -35.29 53.46
CA ILE A 535 -38.29 -34.20 53.54
C ILE A 535 -36.86 -34.76 53.73
N HIS A 536 -36.68 -35.79 54.56
CA HIS A 536 -35.37 -36.45 54.71
C HIS A 536 -34.95 -37.21 53.44
N GLN A 537 -35.88 -37.84 52.72
CA GLN A 537 -35.59 -38.56 51.47
C GLN A 537 -35.20 -37.59 50.35
N GLU A 538 -35.99 -36.55 50.11
CA GLU A 538 -35.71 -35.51 49.11
C GLU A 538 -34.42 -34.75 49.45
N GLY A 539 -34.21 -34.41 50.74
CA GLY A 539 -32.97 -33.78 51.21
C GLY A 539 -31.73 -34.63 50.94
N ASN A 540 -31.82 -35.96 51.15
CA ASN A 540 -30.74 -36.89 50.83
C ASN A 540 -30.50 -37.02 49.31
N GLN A 541 -31.56 -37.09 48.50
CA GLN A 541 -31.42 -37.15 47.03
C GLN A 541 -30.80 -35.86 46.47
N ASN A 542 -31.28 -34.69 46.89
CA ASN A 542 -30.71 -33.40 46.51
C ASN A 542 -29.24 -33.26 46.94
N SER A 543 -28.89 -33.75 48.14
CA SER A 543 -27.50 -33.78 48.63
C SER A 543 -26.59 -34.69 47.80
N GLN A 544 -27.09 -35.85 47.35
CA GLN A 544 -26.35 -36.75 46.46
C GLN A 544 -26.18 -36.14 45.05
N GLU A 545 -27.22 -35.52 44.48
CA GLU A 545 -27.13 -34.89 43.16
C GLU A 545 -26.20 -33.65 43.17
N LEU A 546 -26.20 -32.88 44.26
CA LEU A 546 -25.25 -31.78 44.46
C LEU A 546 -23.80 -32.27 44.49
N LYS A 547 -23.51 -33.33 45.24
CA LYS A 547 -22.15 -33.92 45.27
C LYS A 547 -21.70 -34.44 43.91
N ALA A 548 -22.58 -35.13 43.16
CA ALA A 548 -22.26 -35.59 41.81
C ALA A 548 -21.97 -34.42 40.84
N LYS A 549 -22.65 -33.28 41.00
CA LYS A 549 -22.35 -32.06 40.23
C LYS A 549 -21.05 -31.38 40.68
N GLU A 550 -20.76 -31.38 41.98
CA GLU A 550 -19.51 -30.87 42.56
C GLU A 550 -18.29 -31.66 42.06
N GLU A 551 -18.37 -33.00 42.04
CA GLU A 551 -17.34 -33.87 41.47
C GLU A 551 -17.15 -33.62 39.96
N GLN A 552 -18.23 -33.51 39.18
CA GLN A 552 -18.15 -33.19 37.74
C GLN A 552 -17.53 -31.81 37.47
N LEU A 553 -17.85 -30.79 38.29
CA LEU A 553 -17.25 -29.47 38.17
C LEU A 553 -15.77 -29.49 38.55
N THR A 554 -15.40 -30.21 39.61
CA THR A 554 -14.00 -30.38 40.06
C THR A 554 -13.16 -31.08 38.98
N GLN A 555 -13.67 -32.17 38.40
CA GLN A 555 -12.99 -32.87 37.30
C GLN A 555 -12.83 -31.98 36.05
N LYS A 556 -13.82 -31.13 35.76
CA LYS A 556 -13.78 -30.17 34.64
C LYS A 556 -12.82 -29.01 34.89
N ILE A 557 -12.62 -28.58 36.13
CA ILE A 557 -11.58 -27.61 36.50
C ILE A 557 -10.20 -28.19 36.22
N ALA A 558 -9.91 -29.42 36.66
CA ALA A 558 -8.62 -30.08 36.43
C ALA A 558 -8.28 -30.28 34.93
N ASP A 559 -9.27 -30.61 34.09
CA ASP A 559 -9.12 -30.66 32.63
C ASP A 559 -8.79 -29.28 32.03
N LEU A 560 -9.44 -28.21 32.51
CA LEU A 560 -9.15 -26.85 32.07
C LEU A 560 -7.78 -26.34 32.52
N GLU A 561 -7.36 -26.65 33.75
CA GLU A 561 -6.01 -26.34 34.27
C GLU A 561 -4.92 -27.06 33.48
N THR A 562 -5.14 -28.34 33.14
CA THR A 562 -4.24 -29.14 32.31
C THR A 562 -4.06 -28.50 30.93
N ARG A 563 -5.17 -28.17 30.24
CA ARG A 563 -5.13 -27.50 28.93
C ARG A 563 -4.50 -26.10 28.98
N LEU A 564 -4.66 -25.37 30.10
CA LEU A 564 -4.02 -24.07 30.30
C LEU A 564 -2.50 -24.22 30.45
N SER A 565 -2.04 -25.26 31.15
CA SER A 565 -0.62 -25.62 31.24
C SER A 565 -0.04 -25.98 29.86
N GLU A 566 -0.71 -26.86 29.12
CA GLU A 566 -0.33 -27.23 27.74
C GLU A 566 -0.21 -26.01 26.82
N LYS A 567 -1.23 -25.13 26.81
CA LYS A 567 -1.22 -23.92 25.97
C LYS A 567 -0.14 -22.92 26.43
N THR A 568 0.17 -22.87 27.72
CA THR A 568 1.28 -22.05 28.24
C THR A 568 2.64 -22.60 27.77
N ALA A 569 2.81 -23.93 27.70
CA ALA A 569 4.00 -24.56 27.14
C ALA A 569 4.13 -24.33 25.62
N GLU A 570 3.03 -24.46 24.87
CA GLU A 570 2.98 -24.18 23.43
C GLU A 570 3.35 -22.72 23.11
N ILE A 571 2.81 -21.75 23.87
CA ILE A 571 3.16 -20.32 23.72
C ILE A 571 4.65 -20.10 23.96
N LYS A 572 5.25 -20.72 25.00
CA LYS A 572 6.70 -20.63 25.26
C LYS A 572 7.53 -21.22 24.11
N ALA A 573 7.12 -22.37 23.58
CA ALA A 573 7.80 -23.02 22.44
C ALA A 573 7.70 -22.21 21.13
N LEU A 574 6.55 -21.58 20.88
CA LEU A 574 6.37 -20.66 19.76
C LEU A 574 7.23 -19.39 19.91
N GLN A 575 7.35 -18.86 21.13
CA GLN A 575 8.14 -17.68 21.43
C GLN A 575 9.66 -17.93 21.28
N THR A 576 10.17 -19.08 21.72
CA THR A 576 11.59 -19.45 21.51
C THR A 576 11.89 -19.70 20.03
N ASN A 577 11.01 -20.37 19.30
CA ASN A 577 11.15 -20.60 17.86
C ASN A 577 11.12 -19.28 17.06
N TYR A 578 10.22 -18.35 17.42
CA TYR A 578 10.18 -17.00 16.85
C TYR A 578 11.50 -16.25 17.08
N ASN A 579 12.02 -16.24 18.31
CA ASN A 579 13.27 -15.57 18.65
C ASN A 579 14.47 -16.17 17.88
N HIS A 580 14.55 -17.50 17.77
CA HIS A 580 15.59 -18.18 16.98
C HIS A 580 15.51 -17.82 15.49
N THR A 581 14.31 -17.86 14.91
CA THR A 581 14.07 -17.49 13.51
C THR A 581 14.44 -16.03 13.25
N TYR A 582 14.11 -15.12 14.17
CA TYR A 582 14.45 -13.70 14.08
C TYR A 582 15.97 -13.45 14.14
N GLN A 583 16.69 -14.11 15.06
CA GLN A 583 18.15 -14.02 15.14
C GLN A 583 18.83 -14.58 13.89
N LYS A 584 18.34 -15.69 13.33
CA LYS A 584 18.85 -16.25 12.08
C LYS A 584 18.68 -15.27 10.90
N ALA A 585 17.51 -14.64 10.79
CA ALA A 585 17.23 -13.66 9.73
C ALA A 585 18.11 -12.41 9.84
N LEU A 586 18.45 -11.95 11.06
CA LEU A 586 19.40 -10.86 11.28
C LEU A 586 20.81 -11.22 10.78
N LEU A 587 21.30 -12.42 11.12
CA LEU A 587 22.62 -12.90 10.68
C LEU A 587 22.71 -13.06 9.15
N GLU A 588 21.67 -13.60 8.52
CA GLU A 588 21.59 -13.72 7.05
C GLU A 588 21.59 -12.34 6.37
N LEU A 589 20.90 -11.35 6.94
CA LEU A 589 20.86 -9.97 6.43
C LEU A 589 22.22 -9.27 6.57
N GLU A 590 22.92 -9.47 7.69
CA GLU A 590 24.26 -8.92 7.91
C GLU A 590 25.30 -9.55 6.96
N GLN A 591 25.21 -10.86 6.70
CA GLN A 591 26.02 -11.52 5.68
C GLN A 591 25.75 -10.95 4.28
N GLN A 592 24.50 -10.78 3.88
CA GLN A 592 24.14 -10.18 2.58
C GLN A 592 24.60 -8.72 2.46
N LYS A 593 24.54 -7.93 3.55
CA LYS A 593 25.07 -6.57 3.61
C LYS A 593 26.59 -6.54 3.38
N ASN A 594 27.33 -7.45 4.00
CA ASN A 594 28.78 -7.56 3.84
C ASN A 594 29.18 -8.05 2.44
N GLN A 595 28.45 -9.02 1.87
CA GLN A 595 28.61 -9.43 0.46
C GLN A 595 28.34 -8.26 -0.50
N THR A 596 27.27 -7.49 -0.26
CA THR A 596 26.93 -6.32 -1.08
C THR A 596 28.04 -5.25 -1.05
N LYS A 597 28.65 -5.02 0.13
CA LYS A 597 29.82 -4.13 0.27
C LYS A 597 31.02 -4.64 -0.53
N HIS A 598 31.34 -5.93 -0.44
CA HIS A 598 32.43 -6.55 -1.20
C HIS A 598 32.20 -6.48 -2.73
N PHE A 599 30.97 -6.75 -3.20
CA PHE A 599 30.64 -6.61 -4.61
C PHE A 599 30.76 -5.16 -5.09
N LYS A 600 30.36 -4.17 -4.28
CA LYS A 600 30.60 -2.76 -4.61
C LYS A 600 32.09 -2.44 -4.73
N GLU A 601 32.90 -2.85 -3.76
CA GLU A 601 34.36 -2.65 -3.79
C GLU A 601 35.03 -3.34 -4.99
N THR A 602 34.46 -4.45 -5.47
CA THR A 602 34.89 -5.13 -6.71
C THR A 602 34.49 -4.34 -7.96
N ILE A 603 33.26 -3.82 -8.01
CA ILE A 603 32.77 -2.98 -9.12
C ILE A 603 33.58 -1.68 -9.23
N ASP A 604 33.84 -1.01 -8.10
CA ASP A 604 34.59 0.25 -8.06
C ASP A 604 36.05 0.04 -8.55
N LYS A 605 36.69 -1.10 -8.23
CA LYS A 605 38.00 -1.49 -8.78
C LYS A 605 37.94 -1.78 -10.29
N ASN A 606 36.97 -2.58 -10.73
CA ASN A 606 36.82 -2.93 -12.15
C ASN A 606 36.55 -1.68 -13.01
N LYS A 607 35.87 -0.67 -12.46
CA LYS A 607 35.67 0.62 -13.11
C LYS A 607 37.00 1.39 -13.28
N GLN A 608 37.83 1.45 -12.25
CA GLN A 608 39.16 2.09 -12.34
C GLN A 608 40.08 1.43 -13.36
N GLU A 609 40.05 0.09 -13.45
CA GLU A 609 40.86 -0.64 -14.43
C GLU A 609 40.32 -0.46 -15.86
N MET A 610 39.00 -0.40 -16.05
CA MET A 610 38.38 -0.06 -17.33
C MET A 610 38.74 1.37 -17.78
N GLU A 611 38.81 2.33 -16.84
CA GLU A 611 39.22 3.71 -17.12
C GLU A 611 40.69 3.77 -17.59
N ARG A 612 41.60 3.03 -16.94
CA ARG A 612 43.01 2.88 -17.38
C ARG A 612 43.15 2.25 -18.75
N LEU A 613 42.46 1.14 -19.01
CA LEU A 613 42.51 0.44 -20.30
C LEU A 613 41.99 1.33 -21.44
N GLN A 614 41.04 2.23 -21.15
CA GLN A 614 40.56 3.22 -22.11
C GLN A 614 41.61 4.32 -22.39
N GLU A 615 42.37 4.77 -21.39
CA GLU A 615 43.50 5.69 -21.56
C GLU A 615 44.64 5.04 -22.37
N GLU A 616 45.01 3.80 -22.03
CA GLU A 616 46.05 3.03 -22.73
C GLU A 616 45.67 2.77 -24.20
N TYR A 617 44.43 2.35 -24.47
CA TYR A 617 43.91 2.18 -25.83
C TYR A 617 43.95 3.49 -26.63
N SER A 618 43.61 4.63 -26.01
CA SER A 618 43.62 5.93 -26.68
C SER A 618 45.05 6.38 -27.03
N SER A 619 46.02 6.09 -26.15
CA SER A 619 47.45 6.32 -26.40
C SER A 619 48.00 5.43 -27.53
N LEU A 620 47.64 4.14 -27.54
CA LEU A 620 47.99 3.21 -28.62
C LEU A 620 47.40 3.64 -29.97
N GLN A 621 46.15 4.10 -29.99
CA GLN A 621 45.51 4.61 -31.21
C GLN A 621 46.24 5.82 -31.75
N GLN A 622 46.55 6.82 -30.91
CA GLN A 622 47.33 8.00 -31.33
C GLN A 622 48.71 7.61 -31.89
N SER A 623 49.42 6.68 -31.23
CA SER A 623 50.71 6.17 -31.69
C SER A 623 50.62 5.47 -33.06
N ASN A 624 49.54 4.72 -33.31
CA ASN A 624 49.27 4.07 -34.59
C ASN A 624 48.92 5.07 -35.71
N ASP A 625 48.19 6.15 -35.37
CA ASP A 625 47.89 7.23 -36.31
C ASP A 625 49.16 8.02 -36.67
N ASP A 626 50.04 8.31 -35.70
CA ASP A 626 51.36 8.92 -35.94
C ASP A 626 52.27 8.04 -36.79
N LEU A 627 52.34 6.72 -36.53
CA LEU A 627 53.06 5.76 -37.37
C LEU A 627 52.50 5.71 -38.80
N THR A 628 51.17 5.79 -38.96
CA THR A 628 50.50 5.84 -40.27
C THR A 628 50.86 7.13 -41.02
N ASN A 629 50.91 8.26 -40.33
CA ASN A 629 51.36 9.54 -40.89
C ASN A 629 52.84 9.51 -41.31
N GLN A 630 53.72 8.94 -40.49
CA GLN A 630 55.13 8.73 -40.84
C GLN A 630 55.30 7.82 -42.07
N LEU A 631 54.53 6.74 -42.16
CA LEU A 631 54.55 5.84 -43.32
C LEU A 631 54.09 6.53 -44.61
N ASN A 632 53.06 7.39 -44.54
CA ASN A 632 52.60 8.20 -45.67
C ASN A 632 53.63 9.26 -46.11
N LEU A 633 54.32 9.89 -45.16
CA LEU A 633 55.44 10.82 -45.43
C LEU A 633 56.64 10.10 -46.07
N ASN A 634 56.99 8.92 -45.56
CA ASN A 634 58.07 8.09 -46.11
C ASN A 634 57.75 7.60 -47.52
N ASN A 635 56.52 7.14 -47.79
CA ASN A 635 56.07 6.76 -49.14
C ASN A 635 56.10 7.95 -50.11
N SER A 636 55.70 9.15 -49.66
CA SER A 636 55.78 10.37 -50.46
C SER A 636 57.23 10.76 -50.77
N THR A 637 58.14 10.60 -49.80
CA THR A 637 59.58 10.85 -49.95
C THR A 637 60.23 9.84 -50.90
N LEU A 638 59.90 8.55 -50.78
CA LEU A 638 60.35 7.50 -51.70
C LEU A 638 59.87 7.74 -53.14
N LYS A 639 58.65 8.26 -53.33
CA LYS A 639 58.17 8.67 -54.66
C LYS A 639 59.03 9.79 -55.25
N ILE A 640 59.29 10.86 -54.49
CA ILE A 640 60.14 11.99 -54.93
C ILE A 640 61.57 11.51 -55.28
N ILE A 641 62.13 10.59 -54.49
CA ILE A 641 63.44 9.97 -54.75
C ILE A 641 63.41 9.16 -56.05
N ASN A 642 62.37 8.35 -56.29
CA ASN A 642 62.22 7.57 -57.52
C ASN A 642 62.04 8.45 -58.77
N ASP A 643 61.22 9.49 -58.68
CA ASP A 643 61.02 10.45 -59.78
C ASP A 643 62.34 11.21 -60.09
N THR A 644 63.11 11.56 -59.06
CA THR A 644 64.45 12.16 -59.19
C THR A 644 65.46 11.20 -59.82
N LEU A 645 65.47 9.93 -59.40
CA LEU A 645 66.34 8.89 -59.97
C LEU A 645 66.00 8.60 -61.44
N ALA A 646 64.72 8.64 -61.81
CA ALA A 646 64.28 8.52 -63.20
C ALA A 646 64.79 9.69 -64.06
N LYS A 647 64.71 10.93 -63.53
CA LYS A 647 65.27 12.12 -64.18
C LYS A 647 66.78 12.03 -64.36
N GLN A 648 67.53 11.64 -63.32
CA GLN A 648 68.99 11.42 -63.41
C GLN A 648 69.37 10.32 -64.41
N LYS A 649 68.62 9.22 -64.50
CA LYS A 649 68.85 8.18 -65.53
C LYS A 649 68.67 8.71 -66.95
N LYS A 650 67.71 9.61 -67.18
CA LYS A 650 67.50 10.28 -68.48
C LYS A 650 68.65 11.25 -68.79
N GLU A 651 69.04 12.09 -67.84
CA GLU A 651 70.16 13.03 -68.01
C GLU A 651 71.49 12.30 -68.28
N ASN A 652 71.75 11.18 -67.60
CA ASN A 652 72.96 10.37 -67.81
C ASN A 652 72.95 9.66 -69.18
N SER A 653 71.79 9.21 -69.68
CA SER A 653 71.71 8.66 -71.05
C SER A 653 71.89 9.73 -72.13
N GLU A 654 71.43 10.96 -71.89
CA GLU A 654 71.70 12.12 -72.75
C GLU A 654 73.19 12.51 -72.74
N GLN A 655 73.83 12.53 -71.55
CA GLN A 655 75.28 12.74 -71.40
C GLN A 655 76.11 11.64 -72.10
N LYS A 656 75.69 10.38 -72.04
CA LYS A 656 76.35 9.29 -72.78
C LYS A 656 76.26 9.51 -74.29
N ASN A 657 75.12 9.99 -74.80
CA ASN A 657 74.95 10.28 -76.22
C ASN A 657 75.80 11.49 -76.68
N THR A 658 76.02 12.51 -75.84
CA THR A 658 76.99 13.58 -76.16
C THR A 658 78.44 13.10 -76.06
N TYR A 659 78.77 12.20 -75.13
CA TYR A 659 80.11 11.60 -75.04
C TYR A 659 80.49 10.82 -76.30
N GLU A 660 79.62 9.91 -76.81
CA GLU A 660 79.92 9.16 -78.04
C GLU A 660 80.02 10.08 -79.27
N LYS A 661 79.22 11.16 -79.33
CA LYS A 661 79.38 12.21 -80.36
C LYS A 661 80.75 12.88 -80.28
N LEU A 662 81.17 13.37 -79.10
CA LEU A 662 82.47 13.99 -78.88
C LEU A 662 83.64 13.04 -79.22
N LYS A 663 83.50 11.76 -78.88
CA LYS A 663 84.46 10.71 -79.21
C LYS A 663 84.59 10.50 -80.72
N SER A 664 83.47 10.37 -81.44
CA SER A 664 83.50 10.27 -82.91
C SER A 664 84.09 11.51 -83.60
N THR A 665 83.84 12.71 -83.07
CA THR A 665 84.48 13.95 -83.51
C THR A 665 86.00 13.94 -83.25
N SER A 666 86.42 13.46 -82.08
CA SER A 666 87.83 13.34 -81.69
C SER A 666 88.60 12.36 -82.59
N ASP A 667 88.01 11.20 -82.90
CA ASP A 667 88.60 10.23 -83.83
C ASP A 667 88.66 10.77 -85.27
N SER A 668 87.66 11.56 -85.70
CA SER A 668 87.72 12.29 -86.98
C SER A 668 88.88 13.30 -87.00
N MET A 669 89.03 14.12 -85.95
CA MET A 669 90.15 15.07 -85.82
C MET A 669 91.51 14.36 -85.79
N ARG A 670 91.64 13.23 -85.08
CA ARG A 670 92.84 12.40 -85.06
C ARG A 670 93.24 11.93 -86.47
N ASN A 671 92.28 11.50 -87.28
CA ASN A 671 92.52 11.12 -88.66
C ASN A 671 92.92 12.31 -89.55
N THR A 672 92.37 13.50 -89.32
CA THR A 672 92.81 14.74 -90.00
C THR A 672 94.25 15.11 -89.62
N ILE A 673 94.63 15.03 -88.35
CA ILE A 673 96.01 15.29 -87.89
C ILE A 673 96.98 14.27 -88.51
N ALA A 674 96.60 12.99 -88.58
CA ALA A 674 97.43 11.97 -89.23
C ALA A 674 97.69 12.25 -90.73
N SER A 675 96.69 12.77 -91.46
CA SER A 675 96.87 13.13 -92.88
C SER A 675 97.69 14.42 -93.06
N GLN A 676 97.61 15.37 -92.12
CA GLN A 676 98.47 16.56 -92.09
C GLN A 676 99.92 16.20 -91.77
N ASN A 677 100.18 15.33 -90.79
CA ASN A 677 101.53 14.87 -90.45
C ASN A 677 102.18 14.12 -91.62
N LYS A 678 101.43 13.34 -92.40
CA LYS A 678 101.97 12.73 -93.62
C LYS A 678 102.42 13.78 -94.64
N ARG A 679 101.58 14.78 -94.94
CA ARG A 679 101.96 15.91 -95.81
C ARG A 679 103.18 16.68 -95.29
N MET A 680 103.35 16.79 -93.98
CA MET A 680 104.51 17.45 -93.37
C MET A 680 105.81 16.69 -93.68
N LEU A 681 105.79 15.36 -93.57
CA LEU A 681 106.92 14.49 -93.93
C LEU A 681 107.23 14.54 -95.44
N ASP A 682 106.20 14.58 -96.29
CA ASP A 682 106.37 14.73 -97.75
C ASP A 682 107.06 16.07 -98.11
N ILE A 683 106.75 17.15 -97.37
CA ILE A 683 107.40 18.48 -97.51
C ILE A 683 108.84 18.46 -96.96
N GLU A 684 109.09 17.79 -95.84
CA GLU A 684 110.42 17.73 -95.22
C GLU A 684 111.42 16.91 -96.05
N ALA A 685 110.96 15.83 -96.70
CA ALA A 685 111.73 15.12 -97.73
C ALA A 685 112.08 16.05 -98.92
N SER A 686 111.11 16.85 -99.38
CA SER A 686 111.32 17.83 -100.45
C SER A 686 112.33 18.92 -100.08
N LYS A 687 112.37 19.33 -98.81
CA LYS A 687 113.35 20.29 -98.27
C LYS A 687 114.77 19.74 -98.31
N HIS A 688 115.00 18.50 -97.89
CA HIS A 688 116.33 17.89 -97.95
C HIS A 688 116.85 17.73 -99.38
N GLN A 689 115.98 17.43 -100.36
CA GLN A 689 116.37 17.38 -101.77
C GLN A 689 116.91 18.73 -102.27
N LEU A 690 116.25 19.84 -101.90
CA LEU A 690 116.71 21.20 -102.21
C LEU A 690 118.01 21.57 -101.48
N GLU A 691 118.27 21.03 -100.29
CA GLU A 691 119.52 21.28 -99.55
C GLU A 691 120.75 20.65 -100.23
N ASP A 692 120.61 19.46 -100.83
CA ASP A 692 121.69 18.81 -101.58
C ASP A 692 121.91 19.43 -102.98
N GLU A 693 120.85 19.91 -103.64
CA GLU A 693 120.98 20.77 -104.83
C GLU A 693 121.77 22.05 -104.49
N ASN A 694 121.50 22.68 -103.35
CA ASN A 694 122.17 23.91 -102.92
C ASN A 694 123.66 23.67 -102.59
N LYS A 695 124.03 22.54 -101.95
CA LYS A 695 125.45 22.13 -101.81
C LYS A 695 126.14 21.97 -103.16
N THR A 696 125.44 21.42 -104.14
CA THR A 696 125.99 21.19 -105.49
C THR A 696 126.31 22.51 -106.19
N ILE A 697 125.44 23.52 -106.04
CA ILE A 697 125.68 24.91 -106.49
C ILE A 697 126.84 25.56 -105.70
N GLN A 698 126.93 25.32 -104.38
CA GLN A 698 127.98 25.91 -103.55
C GLN A 698 129.39 25.40 -103.93
N ASN A 699 129.50 24.13 -104.33
CA ASN A 699 130.75 23.55 -104.82
C ASN A 699 131.18 24.10 -106.20
N SER A 700 130.22 24.36 -107.10
CA SER A 700 130.54 24.99 -108.40
C SER A 700 130.95 26.46 -108.23
N LEU A 701 130.36 27.18 -107.27
CA LEU A 701 130.76 28.54 -106.90
C LEU A 701 132.23 28.61 -106.44
N GLN A 702 132.66 27.73 -105.53
CA GLN A 702 134.07 27.66 -105.09
C GLN A 702 135.02 27.35 -106.26
N THR A 703 134.59 26.52 -107.20
CA THR A 703 135.39 26.18 -108.40
C THR A 703 135.58 27.41 -109.29
N ALA A 704 134.54 28.21 -109.49
CA ALA A 704 134.61 29.46 -110.26
C ALA A 704 135.48 30.54 -109.57
N GLN A 705 135.34 30.71 -108.24
CA GLN A 705 136.15 31.65 -107.45
C GLN A 705 137.65 31.37 -107.57
N LYS A 706 138.04 30.08 -107.61
CA LYS A 706 139.44 29.68 -107.78
C LYS A 706 140.02 30.08 -109.15
N TYR A 707 139.19 30.05 -110.19
CA TYR A 707 139.57 30.45 -111.56
C TYR A 707 139.76 31.97 -111.70
N ILE A 708 138.97 32.77 -110.98
CA ILE A 708 139.08 34.24 -110.98
C ILE A 708 140.43 34.68 -110.36
N LEU A 709 140.77 34.11 -109.20
CA LEU A 709 142.03 34.40 -108.51
C LEU A 709 143.27 34.08 -109.36
N GLU A 710 143.17 33.08 -110.24
CA GLU A 710 144.24 32.67 -111.16
C GLU A 710 144.38 33.64 -112.37
N GLN A 711 143.31 34.35 -112.74
CA GLN A 711 143.35 35.43 -113.74
C GLN A 711 143.84 36.77 -113.17
N GLU A 712 143.46 37.12 -111.94
CA GLU A 712 143.90 38.36 -111.27
C GLU A 712 145.44 38.45 -111.19
N ASN A 713 146.10 37.34 -110.85
CA ASN A 713 147.56 37.23 -110.83
C ASN A 713 148.23 37.47 -112.21
N GLN A 714 147.56 37.16 -113.32
CA GLN A 714 148.08 37.41 -114.67
C GLN A 714 147.97 38.89 -115.07
N ILE A 715 146.90 39.56 -114.62
CA ILE A 715 146.68 40.99 -114.87
C ILE A 715 147.72 41.83 -114.11
N GLU A 716 148.05 41.47 -112.87
CA GLU A 716 149.04 42.19 -112.07
C GLU A 716 150.44 42.18 -112.72
N GLN A 717 150.89 41.04 -113.24
CA GLN A 717 152.18 40.93 -113.95
C GLN A 717 152.25 41.79 -115.21
N LEU A 718 151.14 41.93 -115.96
CA LEU A 718 151.08 42.77 -117.15
C LEU A 718 151.17 44.28 -116.80
N SER A 719 150.60 44.68 -115.66
CA SER A 719 150.58 46.09 -115.24
C SER A 719 152.00 46.67 -115.02
N GLN A 720 152.89 45.91 -114.39
CA GLN A 720 154.25 46.36 -114.04
C GLN A 720 155.13 46.61 -115.28
N SER A 721 154.91 45.83 -116.34
CA SER A 721 155.60 45.99 -117.63
C SER A 721 155.29 47.36 -118.28
N LEU A 722 154.02 47.77 -118.23
CA LEU A 722 153.51 48.96 -118.90
C LEU A 722 154.09 50.26 -118.30
N VAL A 723 154.16 50.34 -116.96
CA VAL A 723 154.73 51.49 -116.22
C VAL A 723 156.16 51.81 -116.66
N SER A 724 156.98 50.79 -116.96
CA SER A 724 158.38 50.97 -117.35
C SER A 724 158.58 51.71 -118.68
N LYS A 725 157.60 51.63 -119.60
CA LYS A 725 157.70 52.23 -120.94
C LYS A 725 157.14 53.64 -121.01
N GLN A 726 156.12 53.98 -120.21
CA GLN A 726 155.53 55.32 -120.24
C GLN A 726 156.56 56.42 -119.91
N ALA A 727 157.48 56.13 -118.99
CA ALA A 727 158.55 57.05 -118.57
C ALA A 727 159.56 57.43 -119.68
N GLN A 728 159.52 56.81 -120.87
CA GLN A 728 160.38 57.14 -122.01
C GLN A 728 159.74 58.11 -123.04
N LEU A 729 158.44 58.40 -122.94
CA LEU A 729 157.70 59.06 -124.03
C LEU A 729 157.35 60.54 -123.77
N ASP A 730 157.07 60.92 -122.52
CA ASP A 730 156.47 62.22 -122.17
C ASP A 730 157.47 63.41 -122.13
N ASN A 731 158.26 63.60 -123.20
CA ASN A 731 159.23 64.70 -123.29
C ASN A 731 159.39 65.35 -124.68
N ALA A 732 158.41 65.22 -125.57
CA ALA A 732 158.35 65.95 -126.84
C ALA A 732 156.90 66.39 -127.17
N LYS A 733 156.70 67.70 -127.36
CA LYS A 733 155.45 68.31 -127.86
C LYS A 733 155.66 68.81 -129.29
N ILE A 734 154.58 68.88 -130.08
CA ILE A 734 154.16 70.06 -130.86
C ILE A 734 152.78 69.77 -131.46
N PHE A 735 151.82 70.68 -131.27
CA PHE A 735 150.65 70.87 -132.12
C PHE A 735 150.05 72.24 -131.85
N GLU A 736 149.92 73.05 -132.89
CA GLU A 736 149.14 74.29 -132.90
C GLU A 736 148.74 74.64 -134.35
N ASN A 737 147.73 75.49 -134.50
CA ASN A 737 147.22 76.07 -135.76
C ASN A 737 146.33 75.16 -136.65
N ALA A 738 145.61 75.80 -137.58
CA ALA A 738 144.18 75.54 -137.74
C ALA A 738 143.73 74.80 -139.02
N ASP A 739 144.61 74.56 -140.01
CA ASP A 739 144.17 74.07 -141.33
C ASP A 739 143.56 72.66 -141.31
N ILE A 740 144.01 71.79 -140.39
CA ILE A 740 143.46 70.44 -140.16
C ILE A 740 141.95 70.49 -139.82
N ARG A 741 141.48 71.60 -139.23
CA ARG A 741 140.07 71.80 -138.87
C ARG A 741 139.16 71.90 -140.09
N LEU A 742 139.68 72.35 -141.23
CA LEU A 742 138.95 72.46 -142.50
C LEU A 742 138.99 71.16 -143.33
N GLU A 743 139.98 70.30 -143.11
CA GLU A 743 140.14 69.07 -143.90
C GLU A 743 139.30 67.90 -143.37
N LEU A 744 138.99 67.88 -142.07
CA LEU A 744 138.11 66.86 -141.47
C LEU A 744 136.60 67.17 -141.62
N GLU A 745 136.21 68.42 -141.85
CA GLU A 745 134.85 68.77 -142.31
C GLU A 745 134.55 68.15 -143.70
N LYS A 746 135.60 67.89 -144.50
CA LYS A 746 135.51 67.19 -145.78
C LYS A 746 135.39 65.67 -145.60
N ALA A 747 136.13 65.09 -144.65
CA ALA A 747 136.21 63.65 -144.40
C ALA A 747 134.92 63.00 -143.84
N PHE A 748 133.87 63.78 -143.53
CA PHE A 748 132.52 63.25 -143.35
C PHE A 748 131.46 63.90 -144.27
N SER A 749 131.88 64.54 -145.37
CA SER A 749 131.12 64.43 -146.62
C SER A 749 131.21 63.00 -147.16
N ASP A 750 132.32 62.29 -146.88
CA ASP A 750 132.50 60.87 -147.20
C ASP A 750 131.57 59.95 -146.37
N ALA A 751 130.88 60.47 -145.34
CA ALA A 751 129.83 59.78 -144.57
C ALA A 751 128.64 59.31 -145.43
N GLN A 752 128.54 59.80 -146.68
CA GLN A 752 127.32 59.74 -147.48
C GLN A 752 127.45 58.84 -148.73
N THR A 753 128.59 58.17 -148.93
CA THR A 753 128.87 57.34 -150.13
C THR A 753 129.12 55.86 -149.87
N GLU A 754 129.16 55.42 -148.61
CA GLU A 754 129.20 53.99 -148.22
C GLU A 754 127.83 53.48 -147.72
N ILE A 755 126.81 54.36 -147.69
CA ILE A 755 125.59 54.24 -146.88
C ILE A 755 124.36 54.75 -147.68
N ASP A 756 123.86 54.05 -148.70
CA ASP A 756 122.86 52.98 -148.55
C ASP A 756 123.19 51.93 -147.46
N ILE A 757 122.22 51.61 -146.58
CA ILE A 757 122.31 50.61 -145.48
C ILE A 757 123.24 51.08 -144.33
N ILE A 758 122.83 51.31 -143.06
CA ILE A 758 121.56 51.10 -142.30
C ILE A 758 121.39 52.21 -141.23
N SER A 759 120.15 52.45 -140.79
CA SER A 759 119.73 53.41 -139.75
C SER A 759 118.66 52.74 -138.85
N PRO A 760 118.44 53.11 -137.55
CA PRO A 760 118.86 54.35 -136.89
C PRO A 760 119.68 54.19 -135.59
N TRP A 761 120.83 54.85 -135.56
CA TRP A 761 121.42 55.42 -134.34
C TRP A 761 121.13 56.95 -134.32
N ILE A 762 122.06 57.79 -133.84
CA ILE A 762 121.99 59.27 -133.92
C ILE A 762 120.86 59.90 -133.07
N ALA A 763 120.84 59.61 -131.77
CA ALA A 763 120.12 60.39 -130.77
C ALA A 763 120.88 60.47 -129.42
N ASN A 764 121.19 59.31 -128.83
CA ASN A 764 121.80 59.19 -127.49
C ASN A 764 123.31 59.48 -127.46
N PHE A 765 123.79 60.48 -128.20
CA PHE A 765 125.17 60.98 -128.12
C PHE A 765 125.26 62.52 -128.03
N ILE A 766 124.14 63.20 -127.77
CA ILE A 766 124.10 64.65 -127.56
C ILE A 766 123.36 64.92 -126.24
N ASN A 767 124.10 65.45 -125.25
CA ASN A 767 123.68 65.93 -123.92
C ASN A 767 123.39 64.88 -122.82
N GLU A 768 124.47 64.48 -122.12
CA GLU A 768 124.81 64.81 -120.71
C GLU A 768 123.74 65.45 -119.77
N PRO A 769 123.91 65.44 -118.40
CA PRO A 769 125.16 65.20 -117.63
C PRO A 769 125.11 64.35 -116.32
N LEU A 770 126.29 63.81 -115.97
CA LEU A 770 126.98 63.78 -114.64
C LEU A 770 126.35 63.20 -113.34
N LEU A 771 127.15 62.31 -112.72
CA LEU A 771 127.40 62.09 -111.27
C LEU A 771 126.26 61.52 -110.40
N ILE A 772 126.53 60.68 -109.39
CA ILE A 772 127.80 60.24 -108.76
C ILE A 772 128.12 58.79 -109.13
#